data_AF-A0A672N604-F1
#
_entry.id   AF-A0A672N604-F1
#
_cell.length_a   1.000
_cell.length_b   1.000
_cell.length_c   1.000
_cell.angle_alpha   90.00
_cell.angle_beta   90.00
_cell.angle_gamma   90.00
#
_symmetry.space_group_name_H-M   'P 1'
#
loop_
_entity.id
_entity.type
_entity.pdbx_description
1 polymer ?
#
loop_
_entity_poly.entity_id
_entity_poly.type
_entity_poly.pdbx_seq_one_letter_code
_entity_poly.pdbx_strand_id
1 'polypeptide(L)'
;TGSRLAHKNYEQEAVQKRTFTKWINSHLAKHKPPFEVSDLFEDIKDGVKLLALLEVLSGQRLPCEQGRQIKRIHWVSNIGTALKFLEGRKIKLVNINATDIADGRPSIVLGLIWTIILYFQIEELTSNLPALQALSSSASSVDSMASSETGSPPMKRKVITKFQGNAKKALLRWVQSTATKRLGIEVKDFGVSWRSGVAFHSVIHAIRPELVDMDIVRKRSNRENLEEAFSVHCDITMFFCNGSMGIPCFLDMHNGNIMKTHVVKEVDFSRHSHSLTYNTGHSERLSKQISPFDICDAFVWLVQLLDWHIHLDKSLPGPLGVIGAWLHRAELSLREDIPIQQAHEETANIIHRKLEQHTEVLKNLEGHRQTFQQIHRDRSVNGVPVPPEQLQDMAERFNFVSTSSHVHLIKFEFWEMKYRLMALLMLAESKLKSWIIKYGRRDSVELLLHNYIAFIEGHKFFEQYETTFWTLKQAADSYLESGDPAEEVEGVNKFLSDATAQWKNLSVEVRSVRSMLEEVICNWEKYSSTVASLQAWLEDAEKMLNHSESDKREFFRNLPHWIQQHMDMNDAGNFLIETCDETVSRELKQQLLLLNGRWRELFVKVKHYARADEVDKLRKDYDDGIEALKAFIDLANERMNTPVQVSFLNIRTYLQDVEVIKVHEAGSLEYLVLIGQSQRIPLSSD
;
A
#
# COMPACT_ATOMS: atom_id res chain seq x y z
N THR A 1 -7.07 -51.09 -1.87
CA THR A 1 -7.62 -49.74 -1.62
C THR A 1 -7.47 -48.81 -2.82
N GLY A 2 -6.29 -48.69 -3.44
CA GLY A 2 -6.04 -47.78 -4.58
C GLY A 2 -7.03 -47.91 -5.76
N SER A 3 -7.39 -49.13 -6.17
CA SER A 3 -8.35 -49.36 -7.27
C SER A 3 -9.75 -48.74 -7.01
N ARG A 4 -10.22 -48.77 -5.76
CA ARG A 4 -11.53 -48.24 -5.37
C ARG A 4 -11.54 -46.70 -5.32
N LEU A 5 -10.38 -46.07 -5.08
CA LEU A 5 -10.20 -44.62 -5.14
C LEU A 5 -10.08 -44.14 -6.60
N ALA A 6 -9.27 -44.84 -7.42
CA ALA A 6 -9.14 -44.54 -8.85
C ALA A 6 -10.49 -44.60 -9.58
N HIS A 7 -11.30 -45.65 -9.32
CA HIS A 7 -12.63 -45.78 -9.93
C HIS A 7 -13.58 -44.66 -9.50
N LYS A 8 -13.53 -44.24 -8.23
CA LYS A 8 -14.37 -43.15 -7.69
C LYS A 8 -13.98 -41.78 -8.26
N ASN A 9 -12.70 -41.53 -8.47
CA ASN A 9 -12.21 -40.31 -9.14
C ASN A 9 -12.63 -40.29 -10.62
N TYR A 10 -12.53 -41.43 -11.32
CA TYR A 10 -12.96 -41.56 -12.71
C TYR A 10 -14.48 -41.33 -12.87
N GLU A 11 -15.31 -41.85 -11.96
CA GLU A 11 -16.75 -41.54 -11.95
C GLU A 11 -17.04 -40.05 -11.71
N GLN A 12 -16.29 -39.37 -10.83
CA GLN A 12 -16.44 -37.93 -10.60
C GLN A 12 -16.01 -37.10 -11.83
N GLU A 13 -14.88 -37.45 -12.45
CA GLU A 13 -14.38 -36.80 -13.66
C GLU A 13 -15.36 -36.94 -14.82
N ALA A 14 -15.93 -38.13 -15.03
CA ALA A 14 -16.92 -38.39 -16.08
C ALA A 14 -18.23 -37.59 -15.88
N VAL A 15 -18.68 -37.42 -14.63
CA VAL A 15 -19.86 -36.58 -14.32
C VAL A 15 -19.55 -35.11 -14.54
N GLN A 16 -18.42 -34.60 -14.03
CA GLN A 16 -17.99 -33.22 -14.25
C GLN A 16 -17.86 -32.90 -15.74
N LYS A 17 -17.22 -33.79 -16.51
CA LYS A 17 -17.14 -33.69 -17.98
C LYS A 17 -18.53 -33.55 -18.59
N ARG A 18 -19.48 -34.43 -18.26
CA ARG A 18 -20.84 -34.42 -18.82
C ARG A 18 -21.61 -33.16 -18.48
N THR A 19 -21.51 -32.67 -17.25
CA THR A 19 -22.16 -31.41 -16.81
C THR A 19 -21.55 -30.20 -17.48
N PHE A 20 -20.21 -30.10 -17.51
CA PHE A 20 -19.51 -28.98 -18.13
C PHE A 20 -19.70 -28.95 -19.65
N THR A 21 -19.70 -30.09 -20.35
CA THR A 21 -20.04 -30.15 -21.79
C THR A 21 -21.44 -29.58 -22.05
N LYS A 22 -22.45 -29.98 -21.27
CA LYS A 22 -23.82 -29.45 -21.42
C LYS A 22 -23.89 -27.94 -21.19
N TRP A 23 -23.20 -27.45 -20.16
CA TRP A 23 -23.14 -26.02 -19.86
C TRP A 23 -22.46 -25.22 -20.99
N ILE A 24 -21.31 -25.69 -21.48
CA ILE A 24 -20.63 -25.04 -22.61
C ILE A 24 -21.55 -25.01 -23.84
N ASN A 25 -22.25 -26.10 -24.15
CA ASN A 25 -23.15 -26.17 -25.30
C ASN A 25 -24.37 -25.25 -25.16
N SER A 26 -24.90 -25.02 -23.95
CA SER A 26 -26.02 -24.08 -23.75
C SER A 26 -25.63 -22.63 -24.05
N HIS A 27 -24.35 -22.28 -23.88
CA HIS A 27 -23.79 -20.99 -24.29
C HIS A 27 -23.35 -20.97 -25.76
N LEU A 28 -22.63 -21.99 -26.24
CA LEU A 28 -22.16 -22.05 -27.63
C LEU A 28 -23.29 -22.14 -28.67
N ALA A 29 -24.47 -22.65 -28.29
CA ALA A 29 -25.69 -22.56 -29.11
C ALA A 29 -26.18 -21.11 -29.34
N LYS A 30 -25.70 -20.13 -28.56
CA LYS A 30 -25.97 -18.69 -28.73
C LYS A 30 -24.96 -18.01 -29.68
N HIS A 31 -23.81 -18.63 -29.94
CA HIS A 31 -22.80 -18.11 -30.86
C HIS A 31 -23.31 -18.15 -32.31
N LYS A 32 -22.73 -17.31 -33.19
CA LYS A 32 -23.08 -17.24 -34.62
C LYS A 32 -21.80 -17.38 -35.47
N PRO A 33 -21.63 -18.48 -36.24
CA PRO A 33 -22.47 -19.69 -36.27
C PRO A 33 -22.42 -20.46 -34.94
N PRO A 34 -23.44 -21.27 -34.61
CA PRO A 34 -23.45 -22.04 -33.36
C PRO A 34 -22.33 -23.08 -33.34
N PHE A 35 -21.75 -23.30 -32.17
CA PHE A 35 -20.76 -24.36 -31.94
C PHE A 35 -21.32 -25.41 -30.99
N GLU A 36 -20.78 -26.62 -31.09
CA GLU A 36 -21.07 -27.73 -30.18
C GLU A 36 -19.75 -28.40 -29.76
N VAL A 37 -19.68 -28.79 -28.49
CA VAL A 37 -18.64 -29.63 -27.89
C VAL A 37 -19.21 -31.03 -27.75
N SER A 38 -18.59 -32.00 -28.42
CA SER A 38 -18.93 -33.41 -28.34
C SER A 38 -18.09 -34.13 -27.27
N ASP A 39 -16.77 -33.89 -27.28
CA ASP A 39 -15.84 -34.32 -26.23
C ASP A 39 -15.03 -33.13 -25.71
N LEU A 40 -15.36 -32.68 -24.50
CA LEU A 40 -14.70 -31.53 -23.85
C LEU A 40 -13.18 -31.57 -23.83
N PHE A 41 -12.55 -32.74 -23.78
CA PHE A 41 -11.09 -32.83 -23.68
C PHE A 41 -10.40 -32.75 -25.03
N GLU A 42 -11.09 -33.09 -26.11
CA GLU A 42 -10.59 -32.97 -27.49
C GLU A 42 -11.01 -31.63 -28.13
N ASP A 43 -12.31 -31.30 -28.03
CA ASP A 43 -12.93 -30.17 -28.72
C ASP A 43 -12.49 -28.79 -28.23
N ILE A 44 -11.78 -28.71 -27.10
CA ILE A 44 -11.25 -27.47 -26.51
C ILE A 44 -9.78 -27.21 -26.87
N LYS A 45 -9.06 -28.22 -27.40
CA LYS A 45 -7.59 -28.19 -27.58
C LYS A 45 -7.11 -27.10 -28.55
N ASP A 46 -7.93 -26.70 -29.50
CA ASP A 46 -7.61 -25.66 -30.49
C ASP A 46 -7.82 -24.22 -29.98
N GLY A 47 -8.41 -24.07 -28.80
CA GLY A 47 -8.79 -22.79 -28.19
C GLY A 47 -9.98 -22.07 -28.86
N VAL A 48 -10.49 -22.54 -30.01
CA VAL A 48 -11.52 -21.85 -30.79
C VAL A 48 -12.85 -21.85 -30.04
N LYS A 49 -13.28 -23.03 -29.57
CA LYS A 49 -14.53 -23.16 -28.79
C LYS A 49 -14.43 -22.50 -27.41
N LEU A 50 -13.22 -22.44 -26.84
CA LEU A 50 -12.96 -21.73 -25.57
C LEU A 50 -13.10 -20.21 -25.73
N LEU A 51 -12.53 -19.65 -26.80
CA LEU A 51 -12.69 -18.23 -27.13
C LEU A 51 -14.17 -17.91 -27.42
N ALA A 52 -14.84 -18.68 -28.27
CA ALA A 52 -16.27 -18.47 -28.59
C ALA A 52 -17.17 -18.53 -27.35
N LEU A 53 -16.86 -19.40 -26.38
CA LEU A 53 -17.56 -19.46 -25.09
C LEU A 53 -17.36 -18.17 -24.29
N LEU A 54 -16.12 -17.67 -24.19
CA LEU A 54 -15.81 -16.43 -23.51
C LEU A 54 -16.42 -15.21 -24.22
N GLU A 55 -16.52 -15.21 -25.54
CA GLU A 55 -17.24 -14.16 -26.29
C GLU A 55 -18.74 -14.14 -25.93
N VAL A 56 -19.39 -15.31 -25.86
CA VAL A 56 -20.81 -15.41 -25.48
C VAL A 56 -21.04 -14.99 -24.03
N LEU A 57 -20.15 -15.38 -23.11
CA LEU A 57 -20.29 -15.04 -21.68
C LEU A 57 -20.02 -13.57 -21.38
N SER A 58 -19.05 -12.96 -22.06
CA SER A 58 -18.63 -11.57 -21.81
C SER A 58 -19.29 -10.52 -22.70
N GLY A 59 -19.92 -10.94 -23.80
CA GLY A 59 -20.41 -10.05 -24.86
C GLY A 59 -19.32 -9.37 -25.70
N GLN A 60 -18.04 -9.66 -25.44
CA GLN A 60 -16.89 -9.02 -26.10
C GLN A 60 -16.30 -9.95 -27.16
N ARG A 61 -15.93 -9.40 -28.33
CA ARG A 61 -15.18 -10.16 -29.35
C ARG A 61 -13.73 -10.35 -28.94
N LEU A 62 -13.19 -11.55 -29.14
CA LEU A 62 -11.84 -11.94 -28.78
C LEU A 62 -11.04 -12.31 -30.03
N PRO A 63 -9.75 -11.92 -30.14
CA PRO A 63 -8.90 -12.34 -31.25
C PRO A 63 -8.78 -13.87 -31.30
N CYS A 64 -9.11 -14.45 -32.46
CA CYS A 64 -9.08 -15.88 -32.69
C CYS A 64 -8.33 -16.17 -33.99
N GLU A 65 -7.21 -16.91 -33.90
CA GLU A 65 -6.47 -17.39 -35.06
C GLU A 65 -7.25 -18.51 -35.73
N GLN A 66 -7.76 -18.25 -36.94
CA GLN A 66 -8.55 -19.17 -37.75
C GLN A 66 -7.93 -19.34 -39.14
N GLY A 67 -7.96 -20.56 -39.69
CA GLY A 67 -7.43 -20.83 -41.03
C GLY A 67 -7.50 -22.30 -41.43
N ARG A 68 -7.22 -22.60 -42.71
CA ARG A 68 -7.29 -23.97 -43.26
C ARG A 68 -6.20 -24.94 -42.75
N GLN A 69 -5.19 -24.45 -42.03
CA GLN A 69 -4.03 -25.22 -41.56
C GLN A 69 -3.60 -24.74 -40.16
N ILE A 70 -4.46 -24.94 -39.16
CA ILE A 70 -4.16 -24.60 -37.77
C ILE A 70 -3.21 -25.66 -37.19
N LYS A 71 -2.02 -25.24 -36.74
CA LYS A 71 -1.03 -26.11 -36.07
C LYS A 71 -1.06 -25.86 -34.56
N ARG A 72 -0.52 -26.80 -33.77
CA ARG A 72 -0.46 -26.73 -32.30
C ARG A 72 0.07 -25.39 -31.74
N ILE A 73 0.96 -24.70 -32.45
CA ILE A 73 1.44 -23.37 -32.04
C ILE A 73 0.31 -22.31 -32.02
N HIS A 74 -0.61 -22.33 -33.00
CA HIS A 74 -1.79 -21.47 -33.03
C HIS A 74 -2.83 -21.89 -31.96
N TRP A 75 -2.93 -23.19 -31.65
CA TRP A 75 -3.78 -23.68 -30.55
C TRP A 75 -3.36 -23.09 -29.20
N VAL A 76 -2.05 -23.16 -28.90
CA VAL A 76 -1.47 -22.55 -27.70
C VAL A 76 -1.62 -21.03 -27.71
N SER A 77 -1.57 -20.37 -28.88
CA SER A 77 -1.84 -18.94 -29.04
C SER A 77 -3.30 -18.59 -28.69
N ASN A 78 -4.28 -19.28 -29.29
CA ASN A 78 -5.71 -19.09 -29.02
C ASN A 78 -6.05 -19.31 -27.54
N ILE A 79 -5.56 -20.40 -26.95
CA ILE A 79 -5.73 -20.66 -25.51
C ILE A 79 -5.03 -19.59 -24.68
N GLY A 80 -3.82 -19.17 -25.07
CA GLY A 80 -3.10 -18.07 -24.41
C GLY A 80 -3.88 -16.76 -24.41
N THR A 81 -4.60 -16.45 -25.49
CA THR A 81 -5.52 -15.30 -25.56
C THR A 81 -6.70 -15.46 -24.61
N ALA A 82 -7.31 -16.65 -24.53
CA ALA A 82 -8.38 -16.95 -23.57
C ALA A 82 -7.90 -16.82 -22.11
N LEU A 83 -6.71 -17.33 -21.77
CA LEU A 83 -6.17 -17.22 -20.40
C LEU A 83 -5.82 -15.76 -20.05
N LYS A 84 -5.19 -15.00 -20.96
CA LYS A 84 -4.92 -13.56 -20.76
C LYS A 84 -6.19 -12.74 -20.53
N PHE A 85 -7.28 -13.08 -21.22
CA PHE A 85 -8.57 -12.42 -21.01
C PHE A 85 -9.11 -12.65 -19.57
N LEU A 86 -9.01 -13.89 -19.07
CA LEU A 86 -9.38 -14.23 -17.70
C LEU A 86 -8.47 -13.54 -16.66
N GLU A 87 -7.15 -13.52 -16.88
CA GLU A 87 -6.20 -12.79 -16.04
C GLU A 87 -6.46 -11.27 -16.03
N GLY A 88 -6.84 -10.70 -17.17
CA GLY A 88 -7.26 -9.29 -17.29
C GLY A 88 -8.50 -8.95 -16.47
N ARG A 89 -9.42 -9.92 -16.30
CA ARG A 89 -10.55 -9.85 -15.36
C ARG A 89 -10.18 -10.20 -13.90
N LYS A 90 -8.88 -10.23 -13.57
CA LYS A 90 -8.28 -10.54 -12.26
C LYS A 90 -8.52 -11.97 -11.74
N ILE A 91 -8.87 -12.91 -12.63
CA ILE A 91 -9.13 -14.32 -12.29
C ILE A 91 -7.81 -15.07 -12.07
N LYS A 92 -7.68 -15.82 -10.96
CA LYS A 92 -6.44 -16.51 -10.60
C LYS A 92 -6.36 -17.93 -11.15
N LEU A 93 -5.66 -18.08 -12.27
CA LEU A 93 -5.41 -19.36 -12.94
C LEU A 93 -4.24 -20.14 -12.31
N VAL A 94 -4.44 -20.69 -11.11
CA VAL A 94 -3.38 -21.45 -10.40
C VAL A 94 -3.17 -22.82 -11.07
N ASN A 95 -1.93 -23.07 -11.54
CA ASN A 95 -1.49 -24.32 -12.18
C ASN A 95 -2.25 -24.68 -13.49
N ILE A 96 -2.72 -23.68 -14.24
CA ILE A 96 -3.36 -23.87 -15.55
C ILE A 96 -2.49 -23.21 -16.63
N ASN A 97 -1.88 -24.01 -17.52
CA ASN A 97 -1.06 -23.49 -18.63
C ASN A 97 -1.71 -23.78 -19.99
N ALA A 98 -1.49 -22.91 -20.98
CA ALA A 98 -2.05 -23.06 -22.32
C ALA A 98 -1.64 -24.37 -23.03
N THR A 99 -0.42 -24.85 -22.79
CA THR A 99 0.06 -26.14 -23.32
C THR A 99 -0.73 -27.33 -22.80
N ASP A 100 -1.13 -27.30 -21.53
CA ASP A 100 -1.83 -28.40 -20.86
C ASP A 100 -3.28 -28.56 -21.33
N ILE A 101 -3.89 -27.45 -21.70
CA ILE A 101 -5.22 -27.41 -22.32
C ILE A 101 -5.13 -27.85 -23.78
N ALA A 102 -4.07 -27.45 -24.52
CA ALA A 102 -3.80 -27.94 -25.88
C ALA A 102 -3.47 -29.44 -25.92
N ASP A 103 -3.00 -30.02 -24.80
CA ASP A 103 -2.87 -31.47 -24.58
C ASP A 103 -4.17 -32.14 -24.10
N GLY A 104 -5.20 -31.37 -23.76
CA GLY A 104 -6.49 -31.89 -23.28
C GLY A 104 -6.41 -32.58 -21.92
N ARG A 105 -5.47 -32.19 -21.04
CA ARG A 105 -5.27 -32.85 -19.73
C ARG A 105 -6.55 -32.73 -18.88
N PRO A 106 -7.29 -33.82 -18.59
CA PRO A 106 -8.67 -33.76 -18.09
C PRO A 106 -8.86 -32.88 -16.84
N SER A 107 -8.03 -33.07 -15.83
CA SER A 107 -8.10 -32.31 -14.57
C SER A 107 -7.86 -30.80 -14.74
N ILE A 108 -7.08 -30.39 -15.73
CA ILE A 108 -6.77 -28.99 -16.01
C ILE A 108 -7.87 -28.36 -16.87
N VAL A 109 -8.41 -29.08 -17.85
CA VAL A 109 -9.57 -28.64 -18.62
C VAL A 109 -10.79 -28.46 -17.70
N LEU A 110 -11.10 -29.45 -16.85
CA LEU A 110 -12.18 -29.32 -15.87
C LEU A 110 -11.90 -28.19 -14.87
N GLY A 111 -10.66 -28.03 -14.40
CA GLY A 111 -10.26 -26.93 -13.51
C GLY A 111 -10.49 -25.55 -14.15
N LEU A 112 -10.10 -25.36 -15.41
CA LEU A 112 -10.32 -24.13 -16.16
C LEU A 112 -11.82 -23.83 -16.34
N ILE A 113 -12.60 -24.80 -16.84
CA ILE A 113 -14.03 -24.58 -17.07
C ILE A 113 -14.76 -24.30 -15.75
N TRP A 114 -14.39 -24.97 -14.66
CA TRP A 114 -14.91 -24.65 -13.33
C TRP A 114 -14.57 -23.22 -12.90
N THR A 115 -13.35 -22.75 -13.14
CA THR A 115 -12.95 -21.36 -12.87
C THR A 115 -13.76 -20.34 -13.69
N ILE A 116 -14.05 -20.64 -14.96
CA ILE A 116 -14.88 -19.78 -15.83
C ILE A 116 -16.33 -19.75 -15.32
N ILE A 117 -16.93 -20.90 -14.99
CA ILE A 117 -18.29 -21.00 -14.43
C ILE A 117 -18.39 -20.19 -13.13
N LEU A 118 -17.45 -20.42 -12.20
CA LEU A 118 -17.43 -19.76 -10.90
C LEU A 118 -17.36 -18.23 -11.02
N TYR A 119 -16.58 -17.72 -11.98
CA TYR A 119 -16.49 -16.28 -12.21
C TYR A 119 -17.75 -15.72 -12.88
N PHE A 120 -18.06 -16.15 -14.12
CA PHE A 120 -19.11 -15.54 -14.94
C PHE A 120 -20.53 -15.80 -14.43
N GLN A 121 -20.73 -16.82 -13.58
CA GLN A 121 -22.05 -17.24 -13.12
C GLN A 121 -22.25 -17.14 -11.59
N ILE A 122 -21.22 -16.80 -10.82
CA ILE A 122 -21.35 -16.58 -9.36
C ILE A 122 -20.75 -15.23 -8.97
N GLU A 123 -19.48 -14.98 -9.28
CA GLU A 123 -18.82 -13.73 -8.89
C GLU A 123 -19.38 -12.52 -9.65
N GLU A 124 -19.57 -12.60 -10.97
CA GLU A 124 -20.11 -11.51 -11.79
C GLU A 124 -21.60 -11.19 -11.48
N LEU A 125 -22.42 -12.22 -11.18
CA LEU A 125 -23.79 -12.00 -10.70
C LEU A 125 -23.84 -11.38 -9.31
N THR A 126 -22.91 -11.73 -8.42
CA THR A 126 -22.82 -11.14 -7.07
C THR A 126 -22.24 -9.72 -7.13
N SER A 127 -21.32 -9.41 -8.05
CA SER A 127 -20.72 -8.08 -8.20
C SER A 127 -21.57 -7.07 -8.98
N ASN A 128 -22.51 -7.54 -9.81
CA ASN A 128 -23.41 -6.67 -10.58
C ASN A 128 -24.68 -6.25 -9.79
N LEU A 129 -24.88 -6.81 -8.59
CA LEU A 129 -25.98 -6.46 -7.68
C LEU A 129 -26.10 -4.93 -7.39
N PRO A 130 -25.00 -4.17 -7.23
CA PRO A 130 -25.06 -2.71 -7.10
C PRO A 130 -25.26 -1.99 -8.45
N ALA A 131 -24.85 -2.57 -9.56
CA ALA A 131 -24.79 -1.91 -10.87
C ALA A 131 -26.17 -1.80 -11.54
N LEU A 132 -27.03 -2.83 -11.39
CA LEU A 132 -28.42 -2.78 -11.89
C LEU A 132 -29.26 -1.70 -11.16
N GLN A 133 -28.87 -1.34 -9.93
CA GLN A 133 -29.56 -0.30 -9.15
C GLN A 133 -29.24 1.13 -9.62
N ALA A 134 -28.09 1.34 -10.29
CA ALA A 134 -27.71 2.65 -10.84
C ALA A 134 -28.46 3.03 -12.12
N LEU A 135 -28.97 2.04 -12.88
CA LEU A 135 -29.73 2.27 -14.11
C LEU A 135 -31.14 2.84 -13.88
N SER A 136 -31.62 2.87 -12.62
CA SER A 136 -32.90 3.50 -12.25
C SER A 136 -32.76 4.98 -11.88
N SER A 137 -31.54 5.55 -11.82
CA SER A 137 -31.28 6.91 -11.35
C SER A 137 -30.48 7.71 -12.38
N SER A 138 -31.17 8.35 -13.33
CA SER A 138 -30.59 9.28 -14.31
C SER A 138 -31.17 10.69 -14.18
N ALA A 139 -30.47 11.54 -13.43
CA ALA A 139 -30.44 13.01 -13.49
C ALA A 139 -29.29 13.47 -12.57
N SER A 140 -28.39 14.40 -12.92
CA SER A 140 -28.10 15.11 -14.18
C SER A 140 -26.61 15.53 -14.18
N SER A 141 -26.08 15.97 -15.33
CA SER A 141 -24.71 16.53 -15.49
C SER A 141 -24.48 17.81 -14.65
N VAL A 142 -23.28 18.36 -14.40
CA VAL A 142 -21.96 18.39 -15.11
C VAL A 142 -20.80 18.31 -14.08
N ASP A 143 -19.47 18.35 -14.35
CA ASP A 143 -18.67 18.52 -15.58
C ASP A 143 -17.28 17.81 -15.46
N SER A 144 -16.26 18.27 -16.18
CA SER A 144 -14.94 17.64 -16.43
C SER A 144 -13.75 18.45 -15.87
N MET A 145 -12.62 17.79 -15.58
CA MET A 145 -11.32 18.08 -16.22
C MET A 145 -10.27 17.00 -15.88
N ALA A 146 -9.24 16.89 -16.73
CA ALA A 146 -8.31 15.75 -16.78
C ALA A 146 -6.95 16.03 -16.12
N SER A 147 -6.19 14.96 -15.87
CA SER A 147 -4.73 14.93 -16.05
C SER A 147 -4.24 13.51 -16.31
N SER A 148 -3.16 13.40 -17.09
CA SER A 148 -2.65 12.18 -17.72
C SER A 148 -1.33 11.69 -17.09
N GLU A 149 -0.81 10.61 -17.67
CA GLU A 149 0.56 10.06 -17.55
C GLU A 149 0.80 9.03 -16.43
N THR A 150 1.65 8.01 -16.52
CA THR A 150 2.31 7.19 -17.58
C THR A 150 3.08 6.09 -16.79
N GLY A 151 3.52 4.99 -17.42
CA GLY A 151 4.75 4.29 -17.01
C GLY A 151 4.68 3.15 -15.97
N SER A 152 4.86 1.92 -16.45
CA SER A 152 5.02 0.66 -15.69
C SER A 152 6.44 0.51 -15.05
N PRO A 153 6.83 -0.62 -14.40
CA PRO A 153 6.07 -1.69 -13.73
C PRO A 153 6.64 -2.11 -12.32
N PRO A 154 5.87 -2.73 -11.41
CA PRO A 154 6.41 -3.37 -10.21
C PRO A 154 6.85 -4.84 -10.43
N MET A 155 7.93 -5.23 -9.76
CA MET A 155 8.54 -6.56 -9.82
C MET A 155 7.78 -7.64 -9.01
N LYS A 156 7.99 -8.90 -9.43
CA LYS A 156 7.46 -10.13 -8.82
C LYS A 156 7.74 -10.24 -7.31
N ARG A 157 6.70 -10.52 -6.49
CA ARG A 157 6.63 -11.76 -5.66
C ARG A 157 5.29 -12.00 -4.93
N LYS A 158 4.86 -13.27 -5.00
CA LYS A 158 3.86 -14.02 -4.21
C LYS A 158 3.02 -13.25 -3.16
N VAL A 159 1.74 -13.04 -3.47
CA VAL A 159 0.67 -12.88 -2.47
C VAL A 159 -0.15 -14.17 -2.38
N ILE A 160 -0.22 -14.78 -1.20
CA ILE A 160 -1.08 -15.93 -0.91
C ILE A 160 -2.48 -15.42 -0.60
N THR A 161 -3.42 -15.51 -1.55
CA THR A 161 -4.82 -15.11 -1.32
C THR A 161 -5.72 -16.32 -1.08
N LYS A 162 -6.16 -16.50 0.18
CA LYS A 162 -7.33 -17.33 0.51
C LYS A 162 -8.60 -16.49 0.34
N PHE A 163 -9.13 -16.36 -0.88
CA PHE A 163 -10.31 -15.53 -1.17
C PHE A 163 -11.63 -16.32 -1.32
N GLN A 164 -11.57 -17.65 -1.51
CA GLN A 164 -12.74 -18.52 -1.77
C GLN A 164 -13.71 -18.73 -0.58
N GLY A 165 -13.66 -17.89 0.45
CA GLY A 165 -14.30 -18.12 1.75
C GLY A 165 -15.66 -17.45 1.97
N ASN A 166 -15.83 -16.17 1.59
CA ASN A 166 -16.88 -15.34 2.18
C ASN A 166 -18.28 -15.57 1.58
N ALA A 167 -18.44 -15.50 0.25
CA ALA A 167 -19.75 -15.63 -0.40
C ALA A 167 -20.47 -16.95 -0.05
N LYS A 168 -19.75 -18.08 -0.14
CA LYS A 168 -20.25 -19.41 0.24
C LYS A 168 -20.66 -19.49 1.72
N LYS A 169 -19.92 -18.82 2.61
CA LYS A 169 -20.19 -18.80 4.06
C LYS A 169 -21.37 -17.89 4.41
N ALA A 170 -21.52 -16.74 3.73
CA ALA A 170 -22.68 -15.86 3.86
C ALA A 170 -23.97 -16.58 3.42
N LEU A 171 -23.94 -17.24 2.26
CA LEU A 171 -25.07 -18.00 1.75
C LEU A 171 -25.50 -19.15 2.68
N LEU A 172 -24.53 -19.93 3.19
CA LEU A 172 -24.81 -21.04 4.09
C LEU A 172 -25.52 -20.55 5.36
N ARG A 173 -25.10 -19.40 5.92
CA ARG A 173 -25.79 -18.78 7.07
C ARG A 173 -27.21 -18.34 6.73
N TRP A 174 -27.46 -17.80 5.53
CA TRP A 174 -28.82 -17.42 5.11
C TRP A 174 -29.73 -18.65 5.08
N VAL A 175 -29.29 -19.75 4.45
CA VAL A 175 -30.11 -20.99 4.37
C VAL A 175 -30.42 -21.53 5.77
N GLN A 176 -29.40 -21.60 6.63
CA GLN A 176 -29.54 -22.00 8.02
C GLN A 176 -30.54 -21.12 8.79
N SER A 177 -30.53 -19.81 8.57
CA SER A 177 -31.38 -18.84 9.28
C SER A 177 -32.83 -18.83 8.78
N THR A 178 -33.02 -18.76 7.46
CA THR A 178 -34.32 -18.48 6.84
C THR A 178 -35.16 -19.75 6.69
N ALA A 179 -34.55 -20.84 6.20
CA ALA A 179 -35.29 -22.01 5.75
C ALA A 179 -35.30 -23.17 6.74
N THR A 180 -34.19 -23.39 7.46
CA THR A 180 -33.99 -24.69 8.14
C THR A 180 -34.17 -24.61 9.66
N LYS A 181 -33.90 -23.47 10.30
CA LYS A 181 -34.05 -23.26 11.75
C LYS A 181 -35.48 -23.45 12.25
N ARG A 182 -36.51 -22.97 11.51
CA ARG A 182 -37.93 -23.10 11.90
C ARG A 182 -38.49 -24.52 11.71
N LEU A 183 -37.87 -25.33 10.85
CA LEU A 183 -38.34 -26.66 10.45
C LEU A 183 -37.52 -27.82 11.04
N GLY A 184 -36.51 -27.52 11.87
CA GLY A 184 -35.63 -28.52 12.50
C GLY A 184 -34.64 -29.20 11.54
N ILE A 185 -34.34 -28.56 10.41
CA ILE A 185 -33.49 -29.11 9.34
C ILE A 185 -32.06 -28.57 9.49
N GLU A 186 -31.05 -29.40 9.29
CA GLU A 186 -29.65 -29.05 9.55
C GLU A 186 -28.79 -29.04 8.26
N VAL A 187 -28.61 -27.86 7.68
CA VAL A 187 -27.77 -27.66 6.49
C VAL A 187 -26.37 -27.19 6.90
N LYS A 188 -25.37 -28.08 6.80
CA LYS A 188 -23.97 -27.86 7.23
C LYS A 188 -23.03 -27.53 6.09
N ASP A 189 -23.41 -27.92 4.88
CA ASP A 189 -22.65 -27.74 3.66
C ASP A 189 -23.60 -27.60 2.46
N PHE A 190 -23.04 -27.45 1.27
CA PHE A 190 -23.78 -27.52 0.01
C PHE A 190 -23.72 -28.92 -0.65
N GLY A 191 -23.09 -29.91 -0.01
CA GLY A 191 -22.73 -31.19 -0.63
C GLY A 191 -23.56 -32.38 -0.16
N VAL A 192 -23.56 -32.68 1.15
CA VAL A 192 -24.30 -33.80 1.75
C VAL A 192 -25.68 -33.33 2.23
N SER A 193 -25.78 -32.14 2.81
CA SER A 193 -27.02 -31.61 3.39
C SER A 193 -28.17 -31.43 2.40
N TRP A 194 -27.89 -31.34 1.09
CA TRP A 194 -28.90 -31.11 0.05
C TRP A 194 -29.37 -32.41 -0.64
N ARG A 195 -28.70 -33.55 -0.40
CA ARG A 195 -28.91 -34.82 -1.14
C ARG A 195 -30.26 -35.47 -0.94
N SER A 196 -31.02 -35.03 0.05
CA SER A 196 -32.36 -35.52 0.35
C SER A 196 -33.46 -34.78 -0.41
N GLY A 197 -33.13 -33.69 -1.11
CA GLY A 197 -34.12 -32.75 -1.68
C GLY A 197 -34.85 -31.90 -0.63
N VAL A 198 -34.90 -32.35 0.63
CA VAL A 198 -35.55 -31.69 1.76
C VAL A 198 -35.01 -30.27 2.00
N ALA A 199 -33.72 -30.01 1.76
CA ALA A 199 -33.14 -28.68 1.87
C ALA A 199 -33.75 -27.69 0.85
N PHE A 200 -33.87 -28.09 -0.42
CA PHE A 200 -34.52 -27.28 -1.46
C PHE A 200 -35.98 -26.99 -1.08
N HIS A 201 -36.74 -28.02 -0.73
CA HIS A 201 -38.12 -27.87 -0.30
C HIS A 201 -38.30 -27.01 0.94
N SER A 202 -37.40 -27.10 1.94
CA SER A 202 -37.48 -26.25 3.13
C SER A 202 -37.32 -24.77 2.81
N VAL A 203 -36.49 -24.45 1.82
CA VAL A 203 -36.33 -23.06 1.36
C VAL A 203 -37.54 -22.65 0.51
N ILE A 204 -38.10 -23.51 -0.38
CA ILE A 204 -39.32 -23.21 -1.13
C ILE A 204 -40.50 -22.95 -0.18
N HIS A 205 -40.71 -23.82 0.82
CA HIS A 205 -41.74 -23.70 1.84
C HIS A 205 -41.59 -22.45 2.70
N ALA A 206 -40.35 -22.01 3.00
CA ALA A 206 -40.11 -20.78 3.74
C ALA A 206 -40.50 -19.49 2.97
N ILE A 207 -40.73 -19.60 1.64
CA ILE A 207 -41.07 -18.48 0.76
C ILE A 207 -42.57 -18.52 0.42
N ARG A 208 -43.06 -19.71 0.08
CA ARG A 208 -44.46 -20.00 -0.22
C ARG A 208 -44.86 -21.34 0.39
N PRO A 209 -45.34 -21.32 1.66
CA PRO A 209 -45.73 -22.52 2.39
C PRO A 209 -46.80 -23.35 1.67
N GLU A 210 -47.65 -22.70 0.87
CA GLU A 210 -48.77 -23.32 0.15
C GLU A 210 -48.36 -24.20 -1.04
N LEU A 211 -47.11 -24.10 -1.50
CA LEU A 211 -46.61 -24.89 -2.64
C LEU A 211 -45.92 -26.19 -2.25
N VAL A 212 -45.57 -26.37 -0.97
CA VAL A 212 -44.78 -27.51 -0.50
C VAL A 212 -45.25 -28.00 0.86
N ASP A 213 -45.77 -29.22 0.91
CA ASP A 213 -46.05 -29.92 2.16
C ASP A 213 -44.79 -30.62 2.68
N MET A 214 -44.19 -30.05 3.74
CA MET A 214 -42.98 -30.60 4.36
C MET A 214 -43.19 -31.95 5.06
N ASP A 215 -44.42 -32.31 5.43
CA ASP A 215 -44.73 -33.62 6.03
C ASP A 215 -44.85 -34.74 4.99
N ILE A 216 -45.09 -34.38 3.71
CA ILE A 216 -44.99 -35.28 2.57
C ILE A 216 -43.53 -35.39 2.10
N VAL A 217 -42.82 -34.27 1.95
CA VAL A 217 -41.41 -34.21 1.55
C VAL A 217 -40.49 -35.05 2.46
N ARG A 218 -40.74 -35.06 3.78
CA ARG A 218 -39.95 -35.91 4.71
C ARG A 218 -40.18 -37.42 4.53
N LYS A 219 -41.22 -37.85 3.81
CA LYS A 219 -41.59 -39.27 3.59
C LYS A 219 -41.28 -39.76 2.18
N ARG A 220 -41.18 -38.87 1.21
CA ARG A 220 -40.77 -39.13 -0.18
C ARG A 220 -39.29 -39.52 -0.27
N SER A 221 -38.93 -40.23 -1.34
CA SER A 221 -37.53 -40.54 -1.62
C SER A 221 -36.74 -39.29 -2.03
N ASN A 222 -35.42 -39.31 -1.80
CA ASN A 222 -34.52 -38.24 -2.23
C ASN A 222 -34.68 -37.87 -3.71
N ARG A 223 -35.02 -38.85 -4.56
CA ARG A 223 -35.21 -38.65 -6.00
C ARG A 223 -36.47 -37.83 -6.26
N GLU A 224 -37.61 -38.25 -5.72
CA GLU A 224 -38.90 -37.57 -5.89
C GLU A 224 -38.84 -36.13 -5.33
N ASN A 225 -38.19 -35.93 -4.19
CA ASN A 225 -37.97 -34.59 -3.63
C ASN A 225 -37.09 -33.70 -4.52
N LEU A 226 -36.06 -34.24 -5.18
CA LEU A 226 -35.26 -33.44 -6.10
C LEU A 226 -36.04 -33.14 -7.39
N GLU A 227 -36.68 -34.14 -7.98
CA GLU A 227 -37.50 -33.99 -9.20
C GLU A 227 -38.66 -32.99 -8.99
N GLU A 228 -39.37 -33.06 -7.86
CA GLU A 228 -40.44 -32.11 -7.51
C GLU A 228 -39.90 -30.71 -7.21
N ALA A 229 -38.84 -30.55 -6.40
CA ALA A 229 -38.28 -29.24 -6.09
C ALA A 229 -37.91 -28.45 -7.36
N PHE A 230 -37.33 -29.13 -8.36
CA PHE A 230 -37.02 -28.53 -9.64
C PHE A 230 -38.27 -28.28 -10.51
N SER A 231 -39.31 -29.13 -10.44
CA SER A 231 -40.59 -28.87 -11.12
C SER A 231 -41.32 -27.65 -10.54
N VAL A 232 -41.50 -27.59 -9.22
CA VAL A 232 -42.15 -26.49 -8.52
C VAL A 232 -41.40 -25.17 -8.75
N HIS A 233 -40.07 -25.19 -8.81
CA HIS A 233 -39.25 -24.05 -9.22
C HIS A 233 -39.58 -23.55 -10.65
N CYS A 234 -39.82 -24.44 -11.60
CA CYS A 234 -40.20 -24.07 -12.97
C CYS A 234 -41.60 -23.46 -13.02
N ASP A 235 -42.56 -24.04 -12.30
CA ASP A 235 -43.93 -23.55 -12.24
C ASP A 235 -44.03 -22.21 -11.51
N ILE A 236 -43.24 -22.01 -10.44
CA ILE A 236 -43.04 -20.70 -9.79
C ILE A 236 -42.55 -19.66 -10.80
N THR A 237 -41.49 -19.98 -11.54
CA THR A 237 -40.88 -19.07 -12.53
C THR A 237 -41.86 -18.74 -13.65
N MET A 238 -42.61 -19.73 -14.15
CA MET A 238 -43.59 -19.58 -15.23
C MET A 238 -44.86 -18.84 -14.81
N PHE A 239 -45.36 -19.05 -13.60
CA PHE A 239 -46.53 -18.35 -13.08
C PHE A 239 -46.25 -16.85 -12.93
N PHE A 240 -45.06 -16.48 -12.44
CA PHE A 240 -44.69 -15.07 -12.24
C PHE A 240 -44.38 -14.34 -13.55
N CYS A 241 -44.02 -15.06 -14.62
CA CYS A 241 -43.88 -14.49 -15.96
C CYS A 241 -45.20 -14.29 -16.72
N ASN A 242 -46.30 -14.93 -16.29
CA ASN A 242 -47.60 -14.90 -17.01
C ASN A 242 -48.78 -14.40 -16.15
N GLY A 243 -48.62 -14.23 -14.83
CA GLY A 243 -49.70 -14.01 -13.88
C GLY A 243 -49.88 -12.55 -13.42
N SER A 244 -50.89 -11.89 -13.96
CA SER A 244 -51.84 -10.94 -13.33
C SER A 244 -51.40 -9.78 -12.40
N MET A 245 -50.13 -9.62 -12.03
CA MET A 245 -49.66 -8.52 -11.18
C MET A 245 -48.68 -7.60 -11.92
N GLY A 246 -49.22 -6.83 -12.86
CA GLY A 246 -48.80 -5.44 -13.08
C GLY A 246 -47.35 -5.13 -13.48
N ILE A 247 -46.54 -6.08 -13.94
CA ILE A 247 -45.26 -5.74 -14.59
C ILE A 247 -45.55 -5.18 -15.98
N PRO A 248 -45.15 -3.93 -16.31
CA PRO A 248 -45.24 -3.44 -17.67
C PRO A 248 -44.24 -4.20 -18.54
N CYS A 249 -44.74 -5.14 -19.33
CA CYS A 249 -44.06 -5.48 -20.57
C CYS A 249 -44.02 -4.20 -21.40
N PHE A 250 -42.84 -3.56 -21.51
CA PHE A 250 -42.57 -2.54 -22.52
C PHE A 250 -42.52 -3.21 -23.90
N LEU A 251 -43.71 -3.60 -24.37
CA LEU A 251 -44.00 -3.97 -25.74
C LEU A 251 -44.26 -2.68 -26.51
N ASP A 252 -43.21 -2.12 -27.10
CA ASP A 252 -43.40 -1.26 -28.27
C ASP A 252 -43.35 -2.12 -29.54
N MET A 253 -44.49 -2.27 -30.19
CA MET A 253 -44.64 -3.12 -31.37
C MET A 253 -44.27 -2.35 -32.64
N HIS A 254 -42.99 -2.04 -32.88
CA HIS A 254 -42.52 -1.74 -34.24
C HIS A 254 -40.99 -1.87 -34.47
N ASN A 255 -40.36 -2.99 -34.06
CA ASN A 255 -39.36 -3.67 -34.89
C ASN A 255 -38.96 -5.06 -34.34
N GLY A 256 -38.53 -5.95 -35.23
CA GLY A 256 -38.48 -7.39 -34.96
C GLY A 256 -37.32 -7.88 -34.08
N ASN A 257 -37.62 -8.93 -33.31
CA ASN A 257 -36.71 -9.94 -32.76
C ASN A 257 -35.43 -9.46 -32.03
N ILE A 258 -35.43 -9.53 -30.68
CA ILE A 258 -34.26 -9.99 -29.89
C ILE A 258 -34.59 -10.43 -28.44
N MET A 259 -35.60 -9.85 -27.75
CA MET A 259 -35.78 -10.08 -26.29
C MET A 259 -36.85 -11.09 -25.83
N LYS A 260 -37.53 -11.84 -26.72
CA LYS A 260 -38.45 -12.92 -26.29
C LYS A 260 -37.75 -14.23 -25.88
N THR A 261 -36.43 -14.33 -26.01
CA THR A 261 -35.69 -15.61 -25.94
C THR A 261 -34.91 -15.91 -24.67
N HIS A 262 -34.83 -15.00 -23.68
CA HIS A 262 -34.11 -15.32 -22.42
C HIS A 262 -34.97 -16.20 -21.51
N VAL A 263 -36.05 -15.66 -20.95
CA VAL A 263 -36.95 -16.36 -20.02
C VAL A 263 -37.53 -17.65 -20.63
N VAL A 264 -37.98 -17.60 -21.89
CA VAL A 264 -38.61 -18.76 -22.56
C VAL A 264 -37.62 -19.92 -22.75
N LYS A 265 -36.31 -19.64 -22.95
CA LYS A 265 -35.30 -20.71 -23.14
C LYS A 265 -34.79 -21.31 -21.84
N GLU A 266 -34.81 -20.56 -20.74
CA GLU A 266 -34.51 -21.09 -19.40
C GLU A 266 -35.58 -22.12 -18.97
N VAL A 267 -36.84 -21.86 -19.32
CA VAL A 267 -37.95 -22.80 -19.12
C VAL A 267 -37.83 -24.05 -20.02
N ASP A 268 -37.45 -23.88 -21.30
CA ASP A 268 -37.20 -25.01 -22.20
C ASP A 268 -35.99 -25.87 -21.78
N PHE A 269 -34.98 -25.27 -21.12
CA PHE A 269 -33.82 -25.99 -20.58
C PHE A 269 -34.23 -26.96 -19.47
N SER A 270 -35.11 -26.53 -18.55
CA SER A 270 -35.62 -27.41 -17.50
C SER A 270 -36.56 -28.50 -18.04
N ARG A 271 -37.40 -28.18 -19.03
CA ARG A 271 -38.20 -29.18 -19.77
C ARG A 271 -37.33 -30.21 -20.52
N HIS A 272 -36.18 -29.81 -21.06
CA HIS A 272 -35.25 -30.76 -21.69
C HIS A 272 -34.53 -31.66 -20.67
N SER A 273 -34.24 -31.17 -19.47
CA SER A 273 -33.76 -32.01 -18.37
C SER A 273 -34.77 -33.08 -17.95
N HIS A 274 -36.08 -32.79 -18.03
CA HIS A 274 -37.15 -33.79 -17.83
C HIS A 274 -37.26 -34.86 -18.92
N SER A 275 -36.85 -34.58 -20.17
CA SER A 275 -37.00 -35.55 -21.27
C SER A 275 -35.98 -36.71 -21.21
N LEU A 276 -34.81 -36.49 -20.60
CA LEU A 276 -33.73 -37.48 -20.53
C LEU A 276 -33.83 -38.46 -19.35
N THR A 277 -34.70 -38.22 -18.36
CA THR A 277 -34.92 -39.14 -17.24
C THR A 277 -35.89 -40.27 -17.57
N TYR A 278 -36.70 -40.15 -18.62
CA TYR A 278 -37.66 -41.18 -19.05
C TYR A 278 -37.03 -42.37 -19.83
N ASN A 279 -35.79 -42.25 -20.30
CA ASN A 279 -35.12 -43.27 -21.12
C ASN A 279 -33.68 -43.56 -20.66
N THR A 280 -33.51 -44.14 -19.47
CA THR A 280 -32.55 -45.23 -19.17
C THR A 280 -32.63 -45.64 -17.69
N GLY A 281 -32.84 -46.94 -17.43
CA GLY A 281 -33.04 -47.45 -16.07
C GLY A 281 -31.76 -47.49 -15.22
N HIS A 282 -31.36 -46.38 -14.61
CA HIS A 282 -30.21 -46.27 -13.69
C HIS A 282 -30.60 -45.57 -12.36
N SER A 283 -31.53 -46.17 -11.62
CA SER A 283 -32.25 -45.50 -10.52
C SER A 283 -31.50 -45.33 -9.18
N GLU A 284 -30.33 -45.95 -8.98
CA GLU A 284 -29.62 -45.92 -7.68
C GLU A 284 -28.38 -44.99 -7.61
N ARG A 285 -27.92 -44.41 -8.73
CA ARG A 285 -26.73 -43.54 -8.73
C ARG A 285 -27.01 -42.07 -8.42
N LEU A 286 -28.23 -41.59 -8.69
CA LEU A 286 -28.62 -40.16 -8.56
C LEU A 286 -28.48 -39.61 -7.13
N SER A 287 -28.88 -40.37 -6.10
CA SER A 287 -28.84 -39.93 -4.69
C SER A 287 -27.42 -39.72 -4.12
N LYS A 288 -26.37 -40.11 -4.85
CA LYS A 288 -24.95 -39.96 -4.44
C LYS A 288 -24.23 -38.80 -5.12
N GLN A 289 -24.86 -38.11 -6.09
CA GLN A 289 -24.19 -37.17 -6.99
C GLN A 289 -24.92 -35.82 -7.07
N ILE A 290 -24.92 -35.07 -5.97
CA ILE A 290 -24.99 -33.60 -6.06
C ILE A 290 -23.64 -33.10 -6.54
N SER A 291 -23.64 -32.40 -7.66
CA SER A 291 -22.48 -31.79 -8.29
C SER A 291 -22.29 -30.35 -7.79
N PRO A 292 -21.09 -29.77 -7.99
CA PRO A 292 -20.88 -28.34 -7.76
C PRO A 292 -21.78 -27.42 -8.60
N PHE A 293 -22.42 -27.93 -9.65
CA PHE A 293 -23.34 -27.18 -10.50
C PHE A 293 -24.73 -27.03 -9.87
N ASP A 294 -25.28 -28.10 -9.26
CA ASP A 294 -26.56 -28.05 -8.53
C ASP A 294 -26.47 -27.09 -7.31
N ILE A 295 -25.25 -26.87 -6.81
CA ILE A 295 -24.91 -25.88 -5.79
C ILE A 295 -24.87 -24.45 -6.35
N CYS A 296 -24.46 -24.27 -7.61
CA CYS A 296 -24.48 -22.97 -8.28
C CYS A 296 -25.92 -22.55 -8.60
N ASP A 297 -26.75 -23.46 -9.09
CA ASP A 297 -28.18 -23.17 -9.33
C ASP A 297 -28.89 -22.84 -8.02
N ALA A 298 -28.58 -23.54 -6.92
CA ALA A 298 -29.02 -23.15 -5.58
C ALA A 298 -28.51 -21.74 -5.19
N PHE A 299 -27.25 -21.39 -5.49
CA PHE A 299 -26.67 -20.08 -5.19
C PHE A 299 -27.37 -18.96 -5.98
N VAL A 300 -27.59 -19.14 -7.29
CA VAL A 300 -28.30 -18.20 -8.17
C VAL A 300 -29.74 -18.01 -7.68
N TRP A 301 -30.43 -19.10 -7.35
CA TRP A 301 -31.77 -19.06 -6.78
C TRP A 301 -31.83 -18.29 -5.46
N LEU A 302 -30.82 -18.45 -4.60
CA LEU A 302 -30.71 -17.75 -3.32
C LEU A 302 -30.37 -16.25 -3.47
N VAL A 303 -29.64 -15.86 -4.51
CA VAL A 303 -29.41 -14.44 -4.86
C VAL A 303 -30.70 -13.79 -5.39
N GLN A 304 -31.42 -14.49 -6.28
CA GLN A 304 -32.75 -14.05 -6.74
C GLN A 304 -33.73 -13.90 -5.56
N LEU A 305 -33.68 -14.81 -4.59
CA LEU A 305 -34.46 -14.79 -3.35
C LEU A 305 -34.26 -13.53 -2.50
N LEU A 306 -33.01 -13.07 -2.39
CA LEU A 306 -32.69 -11.84 -1.67
C LEU A 306 -33.26 -10.61 -2.40
N ASP A 307 -33.20 -10.60 -3.73
CA ASP A 307 -33.78 -9.54 -4.56
C ASP A 307 -35.32 -9.52 -4.48
N TRP A 308 -35.96 -10.69 -4.44
CA TRP A 308 -37.40 -10.82 -4.18
C TRP A 308 -37.81 -10.28 -2.81
N HIS A 309 -37.04 -10.57 -1.75
CA HIS A 309 -37.30 -10.04 -0.41
C HIS A 309 -37.21 -8.50 -0.39
N ILE A 310 -36.17 -7.95 -1.05
CA ILE A 310 -35.99 -6.51 -1.23
C ILE A 310 -37.15 -5.88 -2.03
N HIS A 311 -37.66 -6.55 -3.06
CA HIS A 311 -38.79 -6.06 -3.84
C HIS A 311 -40.09 -6.09 -3.03
N LEU A 312 -40.33 -7.17 -2.27
CA LEU A 312 -41.51 -7.34 -1.43
C LEU A 312 -41.57 -6.30 -0.31
N ASP A 313 -40.45 -6.06 0.38
CA ASP A 313 -40.32 -5.00 1.39
C ASP A 313 -40.58 -3.61 0.79
N LYS A 314 -40.04 -3.32 -0.41
CA LYS A 314 -40.28 -2.04 -1.13
C LYS A 314 -41.73 -1.85 -1.56
N SER A 315 -42.46 -2.94 -1.83
CA SER A 315 -43.87 -2.92 -2.24
C SER A 315 -44.86 -2.76 -1.08
N LEU A 316 -44.39 -2.71 0.18
CA LEU A 316 -45.26 -2.53 1.34
C LEU A 316 -45.93 -1.14 1.35
N PRO A 317 -47.19 -1.04 1.84
CA PRO A 317 -47.99 0.19 1.72
C PRO A 317 -47.39 1.38 2.47
N GLY A 318 -47.47 2.56 1.84
CA GLY A 318 -47.17 3.85 2.46
C GLY A 318 -45.76 3.95 3.07
N PRO A 319 -45.59 4.51 4.29
CA PRO A 319 -44.29 4.64 4.92
C PRO A 319 -43.56 3.31 5.16
N LEU A 320 -44.26 2.18 5.21
CA LEU A 320 -43.63 0.88 5.50
C LEU A 320 -42.71 0.41 4.35
N GLY A 321 -43.07 0.70 3.09
CA GLY A 321 -42.21 0.40 1.94
C GLY A 321 -40.92 1.24 1.91
N VAL A 322 -41.01 2.51 2.33
CA VAL A 322 -39.83 3.38 2.51
C VAL A 322 -38.92 2.86 3.62
N ILE A 323 -39.52 2.39 4.71
CA ILE A 323 -38.82 1.79 5.85
C ILE A 323 -38.11 0.49 5.44
N GLY A 324 -38.77 -0.43 4.71
CA GLY A 324 -38.14 -1.65 4.20
C GLY A 324 -36.97 -1.35 3.25
N ALA A 325 -37.15 -0.40 2.33
CA ALA A 325 -36.10 0.07 1.42
C ALA A 325 -34.90 0.73 2.14
N TRP A 326 -35.13 1.38 3.28
CA TRP A 326 -34.07 1.89 4.15
C TRP A 326 -33.40 0.77 4.95
N LEU A 327 -34.19 -0.15 5.53
CA LEU A 327 -33.72 -1.24 6.38
C LEU A 327 -32.71 -2.12 5.64
N HIS A 328 -33.02 -2.50 4.39
CA HIS A 328 -32.07 -3.22 3.54
C HIS A 328 -30.75 -2.48 3.28
N ARG A 329 -30.78 -1.15 3.10
CA ARG A 329 -29.56 -0.34 2.91
C ARG A 329 -28.72 -0.29 4.18
N ALA A 330 -29.37 -0.16 5.34
CA ALA A 330 -28.71 -0.20 6.63
C ALA A 330 -28.08 -1.60 6.88
N GLU A 331 -28.84 -2.68 6.67
CA GLU A 331 -28.33 -4.05 6.79
C GLU A 331 -27.15 -4.36 5.86
N LEU A 332 -27.18 -3.85 4.62
CA LEU A 332 -26.08 -4.02 3.67
C LEU A 332 -24.82 -3.29 4.15
N SER A 333 -24.96 -2.04 4.62
CA SER A 333 -23.88 -1.22 5.18
C SER A 333 -23.18 -1.93 6.35
N LEU A 334 -23.97 -2.52 7.27
CA LEU A 334 -23.48 -3.27 8.44
C LEU A 334 -22.88 -4.65 8.10
N ARG A 335 -22.98 -5.09 6.85
CA ARG A 335 -22.44 -6.37 6.35
C ARG A 335 -21.40 -6.18 5.25
N GLU A 336 -20.99 -4.94 4.97
CA GLU A 336 -20.08 -4.63 3.87
C GLU A 336 -18.61 -4.90 4.26
N ASP A 337 -18.03 -5.95 3.67
CA ASP A 337 -16.59 -6.23 3.76
C ASP A 337 -15.79 -5.18 2.97
N ILE A 338 -14.80 -4.54 3.61
CA ILE A 338 -13.95 -3.53 2.96
C ILE A 338 -12.77 -4.19 2.23
N PRO A 339 -12.55 -3.94 0.93
CA PRO A 339 -11.37 -4.44 0.23
C PRO A 339 -10.12 -3.65 0.60
N ILE A 340 -9.24 -4.28 1.40
CA ILE A 340 -7.92 -3.75 1.75
C ILE A 340 -7.06 -3.64 0.48
N GLN A 341 -6.58 -2.42 0.18
CA GLN A 341 -5.69 -2.17 -0.96
C GLN A 341 -4.22 -2.34 -0.58
N GLN A 342 -3.33 -2.31 -1.57
CA GLN A 342 -1.89 -2.34 -1.33
C GLN A 342 -1.39 -1.02 -0.70
N ALA A 343 -1.99 0.11 -1.08
CA ALA A 343 -1.70 1.40 -0.44
C ALA A 343 -2.61 1.61 0.78
N HIS A 344 -2.01 2.01 1.90
CA HIS A 344 -2.75 2.31 3.13
C HIS A 344 -3.60 3.58 2.98
N GLU A 345 -3.13 4.58 2.22
CA GLU A 345 -3.89 5.81 1.94
C GLU A 345 -5.17 5.52 1.13
N GLU A 346 -5.08 4.74 0.05
CA GLU A 346 -6.25 4.28 -0.72
C GLU A 346 -7.24 3.52 0.18
N THR A 347 -6.72 2.66 1.07
CA THR A 347 -7.54 1.91 2.02
C THR A 347 -8.25 2.85 2.99
N ALA A 348 -7.56 3.82 3.60
CA ALA A 348 -8.15 4.82 4.48
C ALA A 348 -9.22 5.66 3.77
N ASN A 349 -8.95 6.12 2.54
CA ASN A 349 -9.90 6.89 1.74
C ASN A 349 -11.16 6.09 1.36
N ILE A 350 -11.03 4.78 1.08
CA ILE A 350 -12.17 3.89 0.87
C ILE A 350 -12.99 3.73 2.16
N ILE A 351 -12.34 3.50 3.30
CA ILE A 351 -13.02 3.36 4.61
C ILE A 351 -13.74 4.67 4.97
N HIS A 352 -13.07 5.81 4.82
CA HIS A 352 -13.63 7.14 5.11
C HIS A 352 -14.92 7.40 4.33
N ARG A 353 -14.88 7.24 3.00
CA ARG A 353 -16.07 7.40 2.15
C ARG A 353 -17.18 6.40 2.51
N LYS A 354 -16.84 5.20 3.00
CA LYS A 354 -17.80 4.21 3.48
C LYS A 354 -18.39 4.58 4.84
N LEU A 355 -17.58 5.08 5.76
CA LEU A 355 -18.02 5.60 7.06
C LEU A 355 -18.99 6.77 6.89
N GLU A 356 -18.72 7.71 5.96
CA GLU A 356 -19.67 8.78 5.61
C GLU A 356 -21.00 8.23 5.07
N GLN A 357 -20.94 7.30 4.11
CA GLN A 357 -22.13 6.65 3.53
C GLN A 357 -22.96 5.89 4.59
N HIS A 358 -22.29 5.14 5.47
CA HIS A 358 -22.94 4.36 6.52
C HIS A 358 -23.56 5.28 7.58
N THR A 359 -22.85 6.34 7.98
CA THR A 359 -23.34 7.37 8.90
C THR A 359 -24.61 8.04 8.35
N GLU A 360 -24.62 8.48 7.09
CA GLU A 360 -25.80 9.14 6.51
C GLU A 360 -26.99 8.18 6.36
N VAL A 361 -26.76 6.90 6.05
CA VAL A 361 -27.83 5.87 6.06
C VAL A 361 -28.39 5.69 7.48
N LEU A 362 -27.54 5.64 8.51
CA LEU A 362 -27.95 5.38 9.89
C LEU A 362 -28.53 6.60 10.60
N LYS A 363 -28.29 7.82 10.12
CA LYS A 363 -28.82 9.08 10.66
C LYS A 363 -30.35 9.12 10.85
N ASN A 364 -31.09 8.43 9.97
CA ASN A 364 -32.56 8.35 10.03
C ASN A 364 -33.09 7.14 10.85
N LEU A 365 -32.22 6.36 11.48
CA LEU A 365 -32.55 5.14 12.23
C LEU A 365 -33.70 5.35 13.23
N GLU A 366 -33.61 6.40 14.06
CA GLU A 366 -34.58 6.63 15.12
C GLU A 366 -35.96 7.07 14.58
N GLY A 367 -35.99 7.93 13.55
CA GLY A 367 -37.24 8.34 12.90
C GLY A 367 -37.94 7.18 12.19
N HIS A 368 -37.18 6.30 11.52
CA HIS A 368 -37.74 5.09 10.92
C HIS A 368 -38.20 4.08 12.00
N ARG A 369 -37.45 3.91 13.08
CA ARG A 369 -37.79 3.07 14.23
C ARG A 369 -39.10 3.50 14.90
N GLN A 370 -39.28 4.79 15.19
CA GLN A 370 -40.51 5.31 15.81
C GLN A 370 -41.72 5.11 14.90
N THR A 371 -41.57 5.42 13.61
CA THR A 371 -42.63 5.21 12.60
C THR A 371 -43.01 3.73 12.49
N PHE A 372 -42.00 2.84 12.43
CA PHE A 372 -42.21 1.40 12.38
C PHE A 372 -42.88 0.85 13.65
N GLN A 373 -42.46 1.30 14.84
CA GLN A 373 -43.08 0.88 16.11
C GLN A 373 -44.57 1.23 16.18
N GLN A 374 -45.00 2.37 15.62
CA GLN A 374 -46.41 2.72 15.56
C GLN A 374 -47.17 1.77 14.63
N ILE A 375 -46.69 1.57 13.40
CA ILE A 375 -47.28 0.63 12.42
C ILE A 375 -47.35 -0.80 12.98
N HIS A 376 -46.33 -1.24 13.72
CA HIS A 376 -46.27 -2.57 14.33
C HIS A 376 -47.31 -2.76 15.45
N ARG A 377 -47.72 -1.69 16.15
CA ARG A 377 -48.85 -1.73 17.11
C ARG A 377 -50.18 -1.78 16.37
N ASP A 378 -50.33 -0.93 15.35
CA ASP A 378 -51.58 -0.73 14.61
C ASP A 378 -51.88 -1.86 13.61
N ARG A 379 -50.88 -2.72 13.31
CA ARG A 379 -50.91 -3.86 12.38
C ARG A 379 -51.43 -3.54 10.97
N SER A 380 -51.43 -2.26 10.62
CA SER A 380 -52.00 -1.76 9.38
C SER A 380 -51.34 -0.44 8.99
N VAL A 381 -51.38 -0.11 7.71
CA VAL A 381 -50.93 1.18 7.17
C VAL A 381 -52.05 1.76 6.31
N ASN A 382 -52.52 2.96 6.65
CA ASN A 382 -53.65 3.61 5.97
C ASN A 382 -54.90 2.72 5.84
N GLY A 383 -55.16 1.87 6.85
CA GLY A 383 -56.26 0.89 6.86
C GLY A 383 -56.01 -0.41 6.10
N VAL A 384 -54.87 -0.55 5.39
CA VAL A 384 -54.46 -1.83 4.78
C VAL A 384 -53.78 -2.70 5.85
N PRO A 385 -54.33 -3.89 6.20
CA PRO A 385 -53.70 -4.78 7.17
C PRO A 385 -52.39 -5.36 6.60
N VAL A 386 -51.37 -5.48 7.45
CA VAL A 386 -50.07 -6.05 7.09
C VAL A 386 -49.88 -7.38 7.83
N PRO A 387 -49.37 -8.45 7.17
CA PRO A 387 -49.15 -9.74 7.82
C PRO A 387 -48.28 -9.63 9.09
N PRO A 388 -48.70 -10.22 10.23
CA PRO A 388 -47.91 -10.21 11.47
C PRO A 388 -46.50 -10.78 11.30
N GLU A 389 -46.33 -11.78 10.43
CA GLU A 389 -45.07 -12.45 10.14
C GLU A 389 -44.07 -11.51 9.46
N GLN A 390 -44.55 -10.66 8.54
CA GLN A 390 -43.76 -9.64 7.85
C GLN A 390 -43.33 -8.53 8.81
N LEU A 391 -44.24 -8.08 9.68
CA LEU A 391 -43.91 -7.10 10.72
C LEU A 391 -42.88 -7.65 11.72
N GLN A 392 -42.97 -8.93 12.07
CA GLN A 392 -42.01 -9.60 12.95
C GLN A 392 -40.61 -9.75 12.30
N ASP A 393 -40.52 -10.11 11.01
CA ASP A 393 -39.25 -10.15 10.27
C ASP A 393 -38.54 -8.79 10.25
N MET A 394 -39.28 -7.74 9.87
CA MET A 394 -38.77 -6.37 9.87
C MET A 394 -38.35 -5.91 11.27
N ALA A 395 -39.05 -6.34 12.33
CA ALA A 395 -38.72 -6.01 13.72
C ALA A 395 -37.39 -6.67 14.17
N GLU A 396 -37.16 -7.94 13.83
CA GLU A 396 -35.91 -8.64 14.13
C GLU A 396 -34.72 -7.99 13.42
N ARG A 397 -34.91 -7.60 12.15
CA ARG A 397 -33.92 -6.89 11.34
C ARG A 397 -33.63 -5.48 11.86
N PHE A 398 -34.67 -4.73 12.27
CA PHE A 398 -34.51 -3.45 12.96
C PHE A 398 -33.69 -3.58 14.25
N ASN A 399 -33.95 -4.64 15.02
CA ASN A 399 -33.21 -4.90 16.25
C ASN A 399 -31.72 -5.13 15.94
N PHE A 400 -31.41 -6.00 14.97
CA PHE A 400 -30.04 -6.22 14.49
C PHE A 400 -29.35 -4.92 14.05
N VAL A 401 -30.00 -4.12 13.20
CA VAL A 401 -29.44 -2.84 12.73
C VAL A 401 -29.15 -1.91 13.90
N SER A 402 -30.05 -1.85 14.88
CA SER A 402 -29.93 -0.91 16.01
C SER A 402 -28.89 -1.33 17.04
N THR A 403 -28.73 -2.62 17.31
CA THR A 403 -27.70 -3.11 18.24
C THR A 403 -26.30 -3.12 17.63
N SER A 404 -26.20 -3.26 16.30
CA SER A 404 -24.92 -3.38 15.61
C SER A 404 -24.39 -2.05 15.05
N SER A 405 -25.24 -1.04 14.84
CA SER A 405 -24.88 0.22 14.17
C SER A 405 -23.76 0.99 14.83
N HIS A 406 -23.84 1.21 16.14
CA HIS A 406 -22.84 2.00 16.87
C HIS A 406 -21.46 1.33 16.87
N VAL A 407 -21.43 0.02 17.16
CA VAL A 407 -20.20 -0.79 17.16
C VAL A 407 -19.55 -0.81 15.76
N HIS A 408 -20.35 -0.92 14.70
CA HIS A 408 -19.88 -0.88 13.32
C HIS A 408 -19.23 0.45 12.96
N LEU A 409 -19.86 1.58 13.33
CA LEU A 409 -19.30 2.92 13.05
C LEU A 409 -17.98 3.15 13.78
N ILE A 410 -17.91 2.83 15.08
CA ILE A 410 -16.67 2.93 15.87
C ILE A 410 -15.57 2.03 15.27
N LYS A 411 -15.90 0.80 14.86
CA LYS A 411 -14.94 -0.11 14.20
C LYS A 411 -14.41 0.48 12.91
N PHE A 412 -15.26 1.14 12.11
CA PHE A 412 -14.83 1.83 10.88
C PHE A 412 -13.98 3.06 11.16
N GLU A 413 -14.32 3.90 12.16
CA GLU A 413 -13.50 5.04 12.61
C GLU A 413 -12.10 4.60 13.03
N PHE A 414 -11.99 3.56 13.85
CA PHE A 414 -10.70 2.99 14.25
C PHE A 414 -9.90 2.46 13.04
N TRP A 415 -10.55 1.74 12.11
CA TRP A 415 -9.87 1.21 10.92
C TRP A 415 -9.40 2.31 9.98
N GLU A 416 -10.20 3.36 9.79
CA GLU A 416 -9.87 4.53 8.95
C GLU A 416 -8.62 5.24 9.48
N MET A 417 -8.64 5.61 10.77
CA MET A 417 -7.50 6.21 11.46
C MET A 417 -6.26 5.30 11.46
N LYS A 418 -6.45 3.98 11.63
CA LYS A 418 -5.36 2.99 11.60
C LYS A 418 -4.63 3.01 10.26
N TYR A 419 -5.36 2.92 9.14
CA TYR A 419 -4.75 2.95 7.82
C TYR A 419 -4.20 4.35 7.47
N ARG A 420 -4.82 5.43 7.96
CA ARG A 420 -4.30 6.79 7.80
C ARG A 420 -2.94 6.98 8.50
N LEU A 421 -2.80 6.47 9.73
CA LEU A 421 -1.51 6.48 10.44
C LEU A 421 -0.45 5.64 9.71
N MET A 422 -0.82 4.43 9.26
CA MET A 422 0.09 3.58 8.50
C MET A 422 0.55 4.23 7.18
N ALA A 423 -0.31 5.01 6.52
CA ALA A 423 0.05 5.79 5.33
C ALA A 423 1.09 6.87 5.66
N LEU A 424 0.89 7.63 6.75
CA LEU A 424 1.86 8.64 7.21
C LEU A 424 3.22 8.02 7.56
N LEU A 425 3.23 6.88 8.25
CA LEU A 425 4.47 6.16 8.59
C LEU A 425 5.21 5.69 7.33
N MET A 426 4.53 5.07 6.36
CA MET A 426 5.16 4.69 5.09
C MET A 426 5.67 5.89 4.28
N LEU A 427 4.93 7.01 4.28
CA LEU A 427 5.31 8.22 3.58
C LEU A 427 6.58 8.83 4.19
N ALA A 428 6.66 8.92 5.52
CA ALA A 428 7.86 9.34 6.23
C ALA A 428 9.06 8.44 5.96
N GLU A 429 8.90 7.11 5.99
CA GLU A 429 9.97 6.18 5.63
C GLU A 429 10.43 6.33 4.17
N SER A 430 9.49 6.51 3.24
CA SER A 430 9.80 6.70 1.82
C SER A 430 10.57 8.00 1.59
N LYS A 431 10.14 9.09 2.24
CA LYS A 431 10.83 10.38 2.20
C LYS A 431 12.21 10.33 2.85
N LEU A 432 12.34 9.72 4.03
CA LEU A 432 13.63 9.52 4.68
C LEU A 432 14.62 8.80 3.76
N LYS A 433 14.21 7.67 3.15
CA LYS A 433 15.02 6.92 2.18
C LYS A 433 15.45 7.75 0.96
N SER A 434 14.65 8.76 0.56
CA SER A 434 15.00 9.69 -0.53
C SER A 434 15.95 10.83 -0.11
N TRP A 435 16.07 11.12 1.19
CA TRP A 435 16.93 12.18 1.72
C TRP A 435 18.28 11.68 2.26
N ILE A 436 18.37 10.44 2.75
CA ILE A 436 19.62 9.83 3.25
C ILE A 436 20.49 9.20 2.15
N ILE A 437 20.35 9.67 0.92
CA ILE A 437 21.17 9.25 -0.22
C ILE A 437 22.59 9.84 -0.13
N LYS A 438 23.52 9.33 -0.94
CA LYS A 438 24.79 10.03 -1.19
C LYS A 438 24.52 11.33 -1.94
N TYR A 439 25.18 12.41 -1.51
CA TYR A 439 24.84 13.77 -1.92
C TYR A 439 25.50 14.20 -3.23
N GLY A 440 24.84 15.10 -3.96
CA GLY A 440 25.41 15.71 -5.17
C GLY A 440 26.25 16.95 -4.88
N ARG A 441 26.44 17.79 -5.90
CA ARG A 441 26.98 19.15 -5.74
C ARG A 441 26.00 20.04 -4.96
N ARG A 442 26.53 21.13 -4.38
CA ARG A 442 25.84 22.14 -3.56
C ARG A 442 24.37 22.36 -3.96
N ASP A 443 24.10 22.84 -5.17
CA ASP A 443 22.76 23.22 -5.64
C ASP A 443 21.74 22.07 -5.52
N SER A 444 22.17 20.82 -5.76
CA SER A 444 21.34 19.63 -5.61
C SER A 444 21.02 19.33 -4.14
N VAL A 445 21.95 19.62 -3.22
CA VAL A 445 21.76 19.45 -1.77
C VAL A 445 20.87 20.57 -1.21
N GLU A 446 21.03 21.80 -1.69
CA GLU A 446 20.13 22.92 -1.36
C GLU A 446 18.69 22.65 -1.82
N LEU A 447 18.50 22.09 -3.01
CA LEU A 447 17.19 21.65 -3.49
C LEU A 447 16.60 20.53 -2.62
N LEU A 448 17.44 19.60 -2.13
CA LEU A 448 17.03 18.52 -1.23
C LEU A 448 16.62 19.06 0.14
N LEU A 449 17.36 20.04 0.69
CA LEU A 449 17.01 20.74 1.93
C LEU A 449 15.72 21.55 1.77
N HIS A 450 15.52 22.23 0.63
CA HIS A 450 14.26 22.90 0.34
C HIS A 450 13.08 21.91 0.26
N ASN A 451 13.26 20.74 -0.37
CA ASN A 451 12.23 19.69 -0.38
C ASN A 451 11.90 19.18 1.02
N TYR A 452 12.92 18.99 1.86
CA TYR A 452 12.77 18.62 3.26
C TYR A 452 11.97 19.66 4.05
N ILE A 453 12.36 20.94 3.97
CA ILE A 453 11.69 22.05 4.68
C ILE A 453 10.23 22.18 4.22
N ALA A 454 9.98 22.16 2.90
CA ALA A 454 8.63 22.23 2.36
C ALA A 454 7.75 21.09 2.86
N PHE A 455 8.26 19.85 2.89
CA PHE A 455 7.49 18.70 3.38
C PHE A 455 7.30 18.70 4.90
N ILE A 456 8.32 19.01 5.69
CA ILE A 456 8.28 18.90 7.15
C ILE A 456 7.59 20.12 7.78
N GLU A 457 8.04 21.32 7.43
CA GLU A 457 7.55 22.57 8.01
C GLU A 457 6.34 23.09 7.23
N GLY A 458 6.43 23.12 5.89
CA GLY A 458 5.36 23.64 5.02
C GLY A 458 4.06 22.83 5.10
N HIS A 459 4.14 21.50 5.10
CA HIS A 459 2.98 20.63 5.29
C HIS A 459 2.72 20.31 6.78
N LYS A 460 3.51 20.83 7.73
CA LYS A 460 3.39 20.57 9.18
C LYS A 460 3.34 19.07 9.52
N PHE A 461 4.19 18.26 8.88
CA PHE A 461 4.07 16.81 8.86
C PHE A 461 4.03 16.16 10.26
N PHE A 462 4.84 16.68 11.20
CA PHE A 462 4.82 16.22 12.60
C PHE A 462 3.48 16.51 13.29
N GLU A 463 2.87 17.68 13.08
CA GLU A 463 1.56 18.03 13.67
C GLU A 463 0.43 17.15 13.10
N GLN A 464 0.51 16.81 11.80
CA GLN A 464 -0.44 15.90 11.16
C GLN A 464 -0.35 14.49 11.74
N TYR A 465 0.86 13.97 11.97
CA TYR A 465 1.06 12.67 12.60
C TYR A 465 0.49 12.66 14.03
N GLU A 466 0.88 13.61 14.89
CA GLU A 466 0.45 13.62 16.29
C GLU A 466 -1.08 13.75 16.41
N THR A 467 -1.70 14.57 15.56
CA THR A 467 -3.16 14.71 15.49
C THR A 467 -3.82 13.38 15.07
N THR A 468 -3.32 12.74 14.01
CA THR A 468 -3.83 11.44 13.53
C THR A 468 -3.66 10.34 14.58
N PHE A 469 -2.52 10.31 15.28
CA PHE A 469 -2.24 9.34 16.33
C PHE A 469 -3.14 9.54 17.56
N TRP A 470 -3.42 10.79 17.94
CA TRP A 470 -4.33 11.10 19.04
C TRP A 470 -5.78 10.71 18.70
N THR A 471 -6.26 11.03 17.49
CA THR A 471 -7.61 10.63 17.02
C THR A 471 -7.73 9.12 16.89
N LEU A 472 -6.70 8.44 16.38
CA LEU A 472 -6.62 6.97 16.37
C LEU A 472 -6.76 6.40 17.79
N LYS A 473 -6.09 6.98 18.77
CA LYS A 473 -6.14 6.50 20.15
C LYS A 473 -7.56 6.62 20.72
N GLN A 474 -8.23 7.74 20.51
CA GLN A 474 -9.63 7.90 20.93
C GLN A 474 -10.56 6.88 20.27
N ALA A 475 -10.43 6.68 18.96
CA ALA A 475 -11.21 5.69 18.22
C ALA A 475 -10.90 4.26 18.70
N ALA A 476 -9.64 3.96 19.04
CA ALA A 476 -9.24 2.68 19.63
C ALA A 476 -9.85 2.48 21.03
N ASP A 477 -9.77 3.48 21.92
CA ASP A 477 -10.33 3.41 23.27
C ASP A 477 -11.86 3.15 23.19
N SER A 478 -12.59 3.91 22.37
CA SER A 478 -14.03 3.68 22.12
C SER A 478 -14.34 2.31 21.50
N TYR A 479 -13.45 1.80 20.64
CA TYR A 479 -13.61 0.50 20.01
C TYR A 479 -13.42 -0.65 21.00
N LEU A 480 -12.45 -0.54 21.91
CA LEU A 480 -12.18 -1.53 22.96
C LEU A 480 -13.30 -1.60 24.01
N GLU A 481 -13.97 -0.47 24.29
CA GLU A 481 -15.13 -0.44 25.20
C GLU A 481 -16.38 -1.12 24.60
N SER A 482 -16.44 -1.37 23.29
CA SER A 482 -17.62 -1.91 22.60
C SER A 482 -17.92 -3.40 22.82
N GLY A 483 -17.04 -4.13 23.52
CA GLY A 483 -17.28 -5.51 23.97
C GLY A 483 -16.73 -6.64 23.08
N ASP A 484 -15.77 -6.33 22.21
CA ASP A 484 -15.16 -7.31 21.29
C ASP A 484 -14.24 -8.35 21.98
N PRO A 485 -13.91 -9.48 21.32
CA PRO A 485 -13.12 -10.57 21.91
C PRO A 485 -11.69 -10.15 22.31
N ALA A 486 -11.15 -10.77 23.36
CA ALA A 486 -9.82 -10.46 23.90
C ALA A 486 -8.67 -10.53 22.87
N GLU A 487 -8.81 -11.34 21.81
CA GLU A 487 -7.83 -11.43 20.71
C GLU A 487 -7.80 -10.15 19.83
N GLU A 488 -8.95 -9.49 19.59
CA GLU A 488 -8.98 -8.18 18.92
C GLU A 488 -8.40 -7.09 19.84
N VAL A 489 -8.68 -7.15 21.15
CA VAL A 489 -8.11 -6.23 22.16
C VAL A 489 -6.58 -6.29 22.20
N GLU A 490 -5.98 -7.48 22.21
CA GLU A 490 -4.53 -7.65 22.15
C GLU A 490 -3.96 -7.09 20.82
N GLY A 491 -4.63 -7.38 19.70
CA GLY A 491 -4.22 -6.90 18.38
C GLY A 491 -4.20 -5.38 18.22
N VAL A 492 -5.19 -4.67 18.80
CA VAL A 492 -5.26 -3.20 18.80
C VAL A 492 -4.13 -2.60 19.66
N ASN A 493 -3.98 -3.08 20.90
CA ASN A 493 -2.96 -2.56 21.82
C ASN A 493 -1.53 -2.80 21.29
N LYS A 494 -1.29 -3.98 20.71
CA LYS A 494 -0.02 -4.29 20.05
C LYS A 494 0.27 -3.33 18.88
N PHE A 495 -0.71 -3.08 18.01
CA PHE A 495 -0.55 -2.13 16.90
C PHE A 495 -0.20 -0.72 17.38
N LEU A 496 -0.87 -0.21 18.43
CA LEU A 496 -0.57 1.11 19.00
C LEU A 496 0.86 1.17 19.57
N SER A 497 1.31 0.12 20.27
CA SER A 497 2.67 0.01 20.78
C SER A 497 3.70 -0.02 19.65
N ASP A 498 3.50 -0.88 18.64
CA ASP A 498 4.40 -1.04 17.50
C ASP A 498 4.53 0.28 16.70
N ALA A 499 3.41 0.96 16.44
CA ALA A 499 3.40 2.27 15.76
C ALA A 499 4.11 3.37 16.57
N THR A 500 3.91 3.39 17.90
CA THR A 500 4.61 4.34 18.79
C THR A 500 6.12 4.12 18.77
N ALA A 501 6.57 2.86 18.80
CA ALA A 501 7.99 2.51 18.73
C ALA A 501 8.61 2.86 17.36
N GLN A 502 7.90 2.57 16.27
CA GLN A 502 8.31 2.93 14.90
C GLN A 502 8.46 4.45 14.75
N TRP A 503 7.48 5.24 15.20
CA TRP A 503 7.52 6.69 15.15
C TRP A 503 8.65 7.29 15.99
N LYS A 504 8.91 6.75 17.19
CA LYS A 504 10.00 7.23 18.05
C LYS A 504 11.35 7.19 17.33
N ASN A 505 11.64 6.11 16.60
CA ASN A 505 12.88 5.96 15.85
C ASN A 505 12.87 6.83 14.59
N LEU A 506 11.83 6.66 13.76
CA LEU A 506 11.68 7.34 12.47
C LEU A 506 11.71 8.87 12.61
N SER A 507 11.07 9.41 13.66
CA SER A 507 11.02 10.85 13.90
C SER A 507 12.35 11.44 14.40
N VAL A 508 13.29 10.64 14.91
CA VAL A 508 14.67 11.08 15.20
C VAL A 508 15.48 11.12 13.92
N GLU A 509 15.42 10.06 13.10
CA GLU A 509 16.12 9.98 11.82
C GLU A 509 15.67 11.11 10.87
N VAL A 510 14.36 11.32 10.73
CA VAL A 510 13.80 12.43 9.94
C VAL A 510 14.28 13.79 10.44
N ARG A 511 14.40 14.03 11.75
CA ARG A 511 14.91 15.31 12.27
C ARG A 511 16.42 15.50 12.00
N SER A 512 17.21 14.43 12.03
CA SER A 512 18.65 14.51 11.78
C SER A 512 19.02 14.82 10.32
N VAL A 513 18.15 14.50 9.36
CA VAL A 513 18.33 14.83 7.93
C VAL A 513 18.65 16.31 7.72
N ARG A 514 17.93 17.21 8.40
CA ARG A 514 18.14 18.66 8.28
C ARG A 514 19.59 19.04 8.57
N SER A 515 20.10 18.64 9.72
CA SER A 515 21.44 18.99 10.18
C SER A 515 22.52 18.42 9.26
N MET A 516 22.34 17.20 8.75
CA MET A 516 23.26 16.60 7.77
C MET A 516 23.27 17.37 6.44
N LEU A 517 22.11 17.79 5.93
CA LEU A 517 22.03 18.60 4.71
C LEU A 517 22.66 19.99 4.90
N GLU A 518 22.37 20.65 6.02
CA GLU A 518 22.98 21.94 6.39
C GLU A 518 24.51 21.82 6.57
N GLU A 519 25.01 20.73 7.16
CA GLU A 519 26.44 20.44 7.32
C GLU A 519 27.13 20.19 5.97
N VAL A 520 26.51 19.46 5.05
CA VAL A 520 27.03 19.25 3.68
C VAL A 520 27.09 20.56 2.89
N ILE A 521 26.08 21.43 3.01
CA ILE A 521 26.08 22.76 2.38
C ILE A 521 27.20 23.63 2.97
N CYS A 522 27.34 23.67 4.30
CA CYS A 522 28.41 24.40 4.98
C CYS A 522 29.81 23.94 4.54
N ASN A 523 30.02 22.62 4.41
CA ASN A 523 31.28 22.07 3.90
C ASN A 523 31.51 22.42 2.42
N TRP A 524 30.47 22.46 1.58
CA TRP A 524 30.57 22.97 0.20
C TRP A 524 30.98 24.45 0.15
N GLU A 525 30.45 25.28 1.03
CA GLU A 525 30.82 26.70 1.14
C GLU A 525 32.26 26.88 1.61
N LYS A 526 32.65 26.17 2.67
CA LYS A 526 34.02 26.16 3.19
C LYS A 526 35.03 25.66 2.15
N TYR A 527 34.73 24.56 1.47
CA TYR A 527 35.58 24.02 0.40
C TYR A 527 35.71 25.00 -0.77
N SER A 528 34.59 25.53 -1.27
CA SER A 528 34.61 26.40 -2.46
C SER A 528 35.34 27.72 -2.20
N SER A 529 35.14 28.32 -1.02
CA SER A 529 35.80 29.57 -0.62
C SER A 529 37.30 29.37 -0.36
N THR A 530 37.70 28.32 0.36
CA THR A 530 39.12 28.01 0.63
C THR A 530 39.88 27.60 -0.62
N VAL A 531 39.26 26.85 -1.55
CA VAL A 531 39.86 26.56 -2.87
C VAL A 531 40.13 27.85 -3.63
N ALA A 532 39.14 28.75 -3.72
CA ALA A 532 39.27 29.98 -4.50
C ALA A 532 40.35 30.92 -3.95
N SER A 533 40.39 31.10 -2.61
CA SER A 533 41.40 31.93 -1.96
C SER A 533 42.81 31.31 -2.08
N LEU A 534 42.93 30.00 -1.84
CA LEU A 534 44.20 29.30 -1.88
C LEU A 534 44.76 29.19 -3.30
N GLN A 535 43.92 29.04 -4.33
CA GLN A 535 44.35 29.06 -5.74
C GLN A 535 44.98 30.39 -6.12
N ALA A 536 44.29 31.50 -5.83
CA ALA A 536 44.81 32.84 -6.11
C ALA A 536 46.13 33.10 -5.36
N TRP A 537 46.20 32.75 -4.08
CA TRP A 537 47.43 32.89 -3.30
C TRP A 537 48.58 32.01 -3.80
N LEU A 538 48.31 30.75 -4.19
CA LEU A 538 49.33 29.85 -4.76
C LEU A 538 49.94 30.43 -6.03
N GLU A 539 49.13 31.02 -6.92
CA GLU A 539 49.63 31.64 -8.16
C GLU A 539 50.54 32.84 -7.88
N ASP A 540 50.21 33.68 -6.90
CA ASP A 540 51.05 34.83 -6.54
C ASP A 540 52.29 34.40 -5.74
N ALA A 541 52.17 33.40 -4.88
CA ALA A 541 53.28 32.81 -4.15
C ALA A 541 54.32 32.15 -5.08
N GLU A 542 53.86 31.41 -6.10
CA GLU A 542 54.71 30.79 -7.12
C GLU A 542 55.49 31.84 -7.93
N LYS A 543 54.89 33.00 -8.25
CA LYS A 543 55.58 34.14 -8.88
C LYS A 543 56.61 34.76 -7.92
N MET A 544 56.23 34.97 -6.65
CA MET A 544 57.05 35.62 -5.62
C MET A 544 58.39 34.90 -5.35
N LEU A 545 58.50 33.60 -5.64
CA LEU A 545 59.75 32.84 -5.55
C LEU A 545 60.91 33.45 -6.36
N ASN A 546 60.62 34.21 -7.42
CA ASN A 546 61.61 34.84 -8.30
C ASN A 546 62.00 36.28 -7.89
N HIS A 547 61.41 36.82 -6.82
CA HIS A 547 61.67 38.18 -6.32
C HIS A 547 62.85 38.23 -5.32
N SER A 548 63.11 39.39 -4.72
CA SER A 548 64.17 39.53 -3.71
C SER A 548 63.79 38.83 -2.39
N GLU A 549 64.78 38.54 -1.56
CA GLU A 549 64.53 37.95 -0.22
C GLU A 549 63.75 38.89 0.72
N SER A 550 63.79 40.20 0.48
CA SER A 550 62.97 41.16 1.24
C SER A 550 61.48 41.00 0.89
N ASP A 551 61.16 40.96 -0.40
CA ASP A 551 59.79 40.85 -0.90
C ASP A 551 59.15 39.52 -0.46
N LYS A 552 59.93 38.43 -0.52
CA LYS A 552 59.50 37.10 -0.03
C LYS A 552 59.20 37.10 1.47
N ARG A 553 60.07 37.69 2.30
CA ARG A 553 59.85 37.78 3.75
C ARG A 553 58.54 38.48 4.07
N GLU A 554 58.28 39.60 3.41
CA GLU A 554 57.04 40.37 3.62
C GLU A 554 55.81 39.58 3.16
N PHE A 555 55.83 39.00 1.96
CA PHE A 555 54.71 38.24 1.41
C PHE A 555 54.41 36.96 2.22
N PHE A 556 55.43 36.18 2.59
CA PHE A 556 55.27 34.92 3.33
C PHE A 556 55.12 35.10 4.84
N ARG A 557 55.12 36.34 5.36
CA ARG A 557 54.87 36.63 6.79
C ARG A 557 53.55 36.02 7.28
N ASN A 558 52.52 36.06 6.43
CA ASN A 558 51.19 35.51 6.74
C ASN A 558 51.04 34.01 6.37
N LEU A 559 52.14 33.28 6.11
CA LEU A 559 52.10 31.85 5.78
C LEU A 559 51.32 30.98 6.80
N PRO A 560 51.34 31.24 8.14
CA PRO A 560 50.51 30.49 9.10
C PRO A 560 49.01 30.52 8.80
N HIS A 561 48.48 31.64 8.29
CA HIS A 561 47.08 31.72 7.88
C HIS A 561 46.79 30.78 6.69
N TRP A 562 47.69 30.73 5.71
CA TRP A 562 47.54 29.88 4.53
C TRP A 562 47.74 28.39 4.84
N ILE A 563 48.57 28.04 5.83
CA ILE A 563 48.63 26.66 6.38
C ILE A 563 47.25 26.27 6.93
N GLN A 564 46.61 27.14 7.72
CA GLN A 564 45.27 26.88 8.25
C GLN A 564 44.22 26.77 7.14
N GLN A 565 44.22 27.65 6.14
CA GLN A 565 43.33 27.56 4.97
C GLN A 565 43.52 26.26 4.17
N HIS A 566 44.76 25.79 4.04
CA HIS A 566 45.09 24.51 3.38
C HIS A 566 44.54 23.31 4.16
N MET A 567 44.64 23.33 5.50
CA MET A 567 44.01 22.31 6.37
C MET A 567 42.48 22.35 6.25
N ASP A 568 41.88 23.54 6.38
CA ASP A 568 40.44 23.76 6.28
C ASP A 568 39.83 23.28 4.95
N MET A 569 40.54 23.48 3.84
CA MET A 569 40.18 22.96 2.52
C MET A 569 40.19 21.43 2.47
N ASN A 570 41.22 20.80 3.07
CA ASN A 570 41.35 19.35 3.08
C ASN A 570 40.30 18.68 3.95
N ASP A 571 40.03 19.22 5.14
CA ASP A 571 39.01 18.67 6.05
C ASP A 571 37.62 18.73 5.41
N ALA A 572 37.23 19.89 4.87
CA ALA A 572 35.96 20.05 4.16
C ALA A 572 35.87 19.15 2.92
N GLY A 573 36.96 19.08 2.12
CA GLY A 573 37.00 18.23 0.93
C GLY A 573 36.93 16.73 1.24
N ASN A 574 37.56 16.27 2.32
CA ASN A 574 37.49 14.88 2.79
C ASN A 574 36.08 14.53 3.28
N PHE A 575 35.44 15.41 4.06
CA PHE A 575 34.04 15.23 4.48
C PHE A 575 33.10 15.11 3.27
N LEU A 576 33.25 15.99 2.28
CA LEU A 576 32.46 15.94 1.04
C LEU A 576 32.73 14.66 0.25
N ILE A 577 33.98 14.20 0.17
CA ILE A 577 34.35 12.93 -0.48
C ILE A 577 33.66 11.72 0.16
N GLU A 578 33.50 11.71 1.48
CA GLU A 578 32.84 10.62 2.19
C GLU A 578 31.32 10.68 2.06
N THR A 579 30.73 11.87 2.05
CA THR A 579 29.27 12.09 2.08
C THR A 579 28.61 12.15 0.69
N CYS A 580 29.35 12.57 -0.34
CA CYS A 580 28.84 12.74 -1.70
C CYS A 580 28.84 11.43 -2.55
N ASP A 581 28.22 11.50 -3.73
CA ASP A 581 28.18 10.43 -4.72
C ASP A 581 29.55 10.17 -5.38
N GLU A 582 29.70 9.01 -6.01
CA GLU A 582 30.97 8.57 -6.59
C GLU A 582 31.52 9.52 -7.68
N THR A 583 30.66 10.22 -8.42
CA THR A 583 31.07 11.16 -9.46
C THR A 583 31.68 12.40 -8.82
N VAL A 584 30.95 13.00 -7.89
CA VAL A 584 31.38 14.18 -7.13
C VAL A 584 32.63 13.89 -6.30
N SER A 585 32.66 12.76 -5.59
CA SER A 585 33.82 12.37 -4.78
C SER A 585 35.06 12.05 -5.62
N ARG A 586 34.92 11.63 -6.88
CA ARG A 586 36.05 11.49 -7.81
C ARG A 586 36.59 12.83 -8.28
N GLU A 587 35.71 13.79 -8.61
CA GLU A 587 36.09 15.15 -8.98
C GLU A 587 36.84 15.86 -7.84
N LEU A 588 36.30 15.80 -6.62
CA LEU A 588 36.93 16.36 -5.42
C LEU A 588 38.30 15.75 -5.14
N LYS A 589 38.46 14.43 -5.25
CA LYS A 589 39.75 13.74 -5.11
C LYS A 589 40.78 14.23 -6.13
N GLN A 590 40.38 14.42 -7.39
CA GLN A 590 41.26 14.90 -8.45
C GLN A 590 41.69 16.35 -8.19
N GLN A 591 40.75 17.22 -7.80
CA GLN A 591 41.03 18.62 -7.50
C GLN A 591 41.94 18.78 -6.27
N LEU A 592 41.67 18.04 -5.18
CA LEU A 592 42.54 18.01 -4.00
C LEU A 592 43.94 17.47 -4.32
N LEU A 593 44.06 16.43 -5.15
CA LEU A 593 45.36 15.87 -5.54
C LEU A 593 46.25 16.93 -6.23
N LEU A 594 45.67 17.71 -7.15
CA LEU A 594 46.39 18.77 -7.86
C LEU A 594 46.77 19.93 -6.93
N LEU A 595 45.84 20.39 -6.09
CA LEU A 595 46.08 21.49 -5.14
C LEU A 595 47.11 21.12 -4.07
N ASN A 596 46.99 19.92 -3.48
CA ASN A 596 47.95 19.41 -2.50
C ASN A 596 49.34 19.14 -3.12
N GLY A 597 49.40 18.84 -4.43
CA GLY A 597 50.64 18.78 -5.18
C GLY A 597 51.35 20.14 -5.24
N ARG A 598 50.67 21.16 -5.81
CA ARG A 598 51.19 22.54 -5.89
C ARG A 598 51.60 23.09 -4.53
N TRP A 599 50.72 22.96 -3.54
CA TRP A 599 51.00 23.38 -2.16
C TRP A 599 52.27 22.74 -1.62
N ARG A 600 52.45 21.42 -1.77
CA ARG A 600 53.64 20.71 -1.28
C ARG A 600 54.92 21.21 -1.94
N GLU A 601 54.92 21.39 -3.26
CA GLU A 601 56.09 21.86 -4.02
C GLU A 601 56.50 23.30 -3.66
N LEU A 602 55.53 24.17 -3.40
CA LEU A 602 55.76 25.51 -2.88
C LEU A 602 56.23 25.48 -1.42
N PHE A 603 55.51 24.76 -0.56
CA PHE A 603 55.69 24.78 0.90
C PHE A 603 57.10 24.34 1.31
N VAL A 604 57.68 23.33 0.63
CA VAL A 604 59.08 22.91 0.87
C VAL A 604 60.07 24.07 0.72
N LYS A 605 59.82 25.02 -0.20
CA LYS A 605 60.66 26.20 -0.44
C LYS A 605 60.42 27.30 0.59
N VAL A 606 59.17 27.51 1.02
CA VAL A 606 58.75 28.70 1.81
C VAL A 606 58.53 28.45 3.30
N LYS A 607 58.51 27.19 3.77
CA LYS A 607 58.17 26.81 5.16
C LYS A 607 58.98 27.53 6.25
N HIS A 608 60.19 27.99 5.93
CA HIS A 608 61.06 28.69 6.88
C HIS A 608 60.56 30.11 7.22
N TYR A 609 59.79 30.77 6.33
CA TYR A 609 59.18 32.06 6.61
C TYR A 609 58.02 31.98 7.62
N ALA A 610 57.47 30.79 7.90
CA ALA A 610 56.41 30.61 8.90
C ALA A 610 56.82 30.98 10.33
N ARG A 611 58.14 31.14 10.59
CA ARG A 611 58.71 31.63 11.85
C ARG A 611 59.52 32.93 11.67
N ALA A 612 59.32 33.67 10.58
CA ALA A 612 60.11 34.88 10.29
C ALA A 612 60.03 35.91 11.43
N ASP A 613 58.82 36.19 11.93
CA ASP A 613 58.61 37.13 13.05
C ASP A 613 59.30 36.67 14.35
N GLU A 614 59.39 35.37 14.62
CA GLU A 614 60.10 34.83 15.79
C GLU A 614 61.62 35.01 15.63
N VAL A 615 62.15 34.73 14.44
CA VAL A 615 63.58 34.87 14.11
C VAL A 615 64.02 36.33 14.12
N ASP A 616 63.24 37.22 13.53
CA ASP A 616 63.54 38.65 13.48
C ASP A 616 63.38 39.30 14.86
N LYS A 617 62.43 38.83 15.70
CA LYS A 617 62.36 39.20 17.13
C LYS A 617 63.61 38.74 17.90
N LEU A 618 63.98 37.46 17.81
CA LEU A 618 65.17 36.92 18.48
C LEU A 618 66.46 37.63 18.06
N ARG A 619 66.54 38.03 16.79
CA ARG A 619 67.65 38.83 16.27
C ARG A 619 67.69 40.22 16.91
N LYS A 620 66.54 40.89 17.00
CA LYS A 620 66.44 42.19 17.68
C LYS A 620 66.77 42.07 19.17
N ASP A 621 66.20 41.11 19.88
CA ASP A 621 66.46 40.89 21.31
C ASP A 621 67.96 40.63 21.57
N TYR A 622 68.67 40.00 20.63
CA TYR A 622 70.13 39.85 20.65
C TYR A 622 70.87 41.16 20.36
N ASP A 623 70.51 41.90 19.31
CA ASP A 623 71.16 43.16 18.94
C ASP A 623 70.98 44.23 20.05
N ASP A 624 69.76 44.37 20.60
CA ASP A 624 69.44 45.22 21.75
C ASP A 624 70.28 44.82 22.99
N GLY A 625 70.46 43.51 23.23
CA GLY A 625 71.31 42.99 24.31
C GLY A 625 72.81 43.28 24.12
N ILE A 626 73.30 43.24 22.87
CA ILE A 626 74.68 43.62 22.53
C ILE A 626 74.90 45.13 22.70
N GLU A 627 73.92 45.98 22.37
CA GLU A 627 73.99 47.42 22.63
C GLU A 627 74.02 47.74 24.14
N ALA A 628 73.17 47.07 24.94
CA ALA A 628 73.17 47.22 26.39
C ALA A 628 74.54 46.87 27.03
N LEU A 629 75.17 45.79 26.57
CA LEU A 629 76.51 45.39 27.04
C LEU A 629 77.62 46.36 26.62
N LYS A 630 77.56 46.95 25.42
CA LYS A 630 78.49 48.01 25.01
C LYS A 630 78.34 49.24 25.91
N ALA A 631 77.11 49.72 26.11
CA ALA A 631 76.83 50.87 26.96
C ALA A 631 77.27 50.63 28.42
N PHE A 632 77.11 49.42 28.94
CA PHE A 632 77.65 49.02 30.25
C PHE A 632 79.19 49.10 30.29
N ILE A 633 79.89 48.52 29.29
CA ILE A 633 81.35 48.55 29.21
C ILE A 633 81.87 49.99 29.10
N ASP A 634 81.24 50.83 28.29
CA ASP A 634 81.62 52.22 28.11
C ASP A 634 81.43 53.02 29.42
N LEU A 635 80.30 52.87 30.11
CA LEU A 635 80.03 53.50 31.41
C LEU A 635 81.00 53.03 32.50
N ALA A 636 81.29 51.71 32.55
CA ALA A 636 82.24 51.15 33.49
C ALA A 636 83.67 51.69 33.24
N ASN A 637 84.10 51.75 31.98
CA ASN A 637 85.38 52.33 31.60
C ASN A 637 85.46 53.83 31.90
N GLU A 638 84.41 54.61 31.61
CA GLU A 638 84.37 56.04 31.93
C GLU A 638 84.55 56.25 33.44
N ARG A 639 83.80 55.51 34.27
CA ARG A 639 83.88 55.63 35.73
C ARG A 639 85.21 55.16 36.29
N MET A 640 85.71 54.00 35.87
CA MET A 640 87.02 53.48 36.36
C MET A 640 88.20 54.39 35.99
N ASN A 641 88.12 55.12 34.88
CA ASN A 641 89.16 56.05 34.44
C ASN A 641 88.93 57.50 34.91
N THR A 642 87.81 57.82 35.56
CA THR A 642 87.52 59.16 36.08
C THR A 642 88.33 59.42 37.37
N PRO A 643 89.17 60.47 37.43
CA PRO A 643 89.96 60.77 38.63
C PRO A 643 89.08 61.26 39.80
N VAL A 644 89.11 60.54 40.92
CA VAL A 644 88.33 60.86 42.13
C VAL A 644 89.12 61.75 43.09
N GLN A 645 88.56 62.90 43.45
CA GLN A 645 89.14 63.80 44.47
C GLN A 645 89.01 63.18 45.87
N VAL A 646 90.14 63.07 46.59
CA VAL A 646 90.24 62.35 47.88
C VAL A 646 89.49 63.07 49.00
N SER A 647 88.19 62.78 49.13
CA SER A 647 87.36 63.14 50.28
C SER A 647 86.45 61.96 50.65
N PHE A 648 86.07 61.86 51.92
CA PHE A 648 85.19 60.77 52.37
C PHE A 648 83.86 60.71 51.60
N LEU A 649 83.28 61.88 51.27
CA LEU A 649 82.03 61.95 50.52
C LEU A 649 82.21 61.48 49.08
N ASN A 650 83.25 61.95 48.38
CA ASN A 650 83.50 61.59 46.98
C ASN A 650 83.84 60.10 46.82
N ILE A 651 84.65 59.54 47.73
CA ILE A 651 84.99 58.11 47.73
C ILE A 651 83.73 57.27 48.02
N ARG A 652 82.88 57.71 48.96
CA ARG A 652 81.61 57.03 49.24
C ARG A 652 80.67 57.05 48.04
N THR A 653 80.50 58.18 47.37
CA THR A 653 79.68 58.29 46.15
C THR A 653 80.25 57.41 45.03
N TYR A 654 81.56 57.47 44.77
CA TYR A 654 82.20 56.62 43.77
C TYR A 654 81.99 55.12 44.03
N LEU A 655 82.12 54.67 45.28
CA LEU A 655 81.85 53.26 45.64
C LEU A 655 80.37 52.89 45.49
N GLN A 656 79.44 53.82 45.75
CA GLN A 656 78.02 53.59 45.49
C GLN A 656 77.73 53.48 43.99
N ASP A 657 78.31 54.35 43.16
CA ASP A 657 78.16 54.32 41.70
C ASP A 657 78.74 53.02 41.10
N VAL A 658 79.91 52.57 41.58
CA VAL A 658 80.52 51.29 41.16
C VAL A 658 79.67 50.09 41.56
N GLU A 659 79.08 50.08 42.76
CA GLU A 659 78.20 48.98 43.18
C GLU A 659 76.88 48.98 42.38
N VAL A 660 76.36 50.15 41.99
CA VAL A 660 75.21 50.26 41.06
C VAL A 660 75.53 49.71 39.67
N ILE A 661 76.72 50.03 39.12
CA ILE A 661 77.20 49.49 37.83
C ILE A 661 77.29 47.96 37.90
N LYS A 662 77.91 47.41 38.95
CA LYS A 662 78.04 45.96 39.18
C LYS A 662 76.70 45.22 39.29
N VAL A 663 75.66 45.85 39.82
CA VAL A 663 74.30 45.28 39.82
C VAL A 663 73.69 45.27 38.41
N HIS A 664 74.02 46.24 37.56
CA HIS A 664 73.60 46.29 36.16
C HIS A 664 74.23 45.17 35.32
N GLU A 665 75.51 44.85 35.57
CA GLU A 665 76.23 43.74 34.93
C GLU A 665 75.49 42.40 35.07
N ALA A 666 75.06 42.07 36.29
CA ALA A 666 74.39 40.82 36.60
C ALA A 666 73.09 40.64 35.78
N GLY A 667 72.26 41.69 35.70
CA GLY A 667 71.02 41.66 34.93
C GLY A 667 71.25 41.52 33.41
N SER A 668 72.25 42.21 32.86
CA SER A 668 72.56 42.13 31.42
C SER A 668 73.15 40.77 31.01
N LEU A 669 74.02 40.17 31.84
CA LEU A 669 74.58 38.85 31.58
C LEU A 669 73.53 37.74 31.76
N GLU A 670 72.69 37.81 32.78
CA GLU A 670 71.62 36.83 33.02
C GLU A 670 70.62 36.82 31.85
N TYR A 671 70.27 38.00 31.30
CA TYR A 671 69.40 38.13 30.14
C TYR A 671 69.99 37.47 28.87
N LEU A 672 71.27 37.73 28.54
CA LEU A 672 71.92 37.07 27.40
C LEU A 672 72.10 35.56 27.60
N VAL A 673 72.35 35.08 28.82
CA VAL A 673 72.46 33.65 29.11
C VAL A 673 71.13 32.94 28.86
N LEU A 674 70.00 33.56 29.23
CA LEU A 674 68.66 33.04 28.94
C LEU A 674 68.39 32.96 27.43
N ILE A 675 68.73 33.99 26.66
CA ILE A 675 68.62 33.98 25.19
C ILE A 675 69.50 32.88 24.58
N GLY A 676 70.75 32.75 25.02
CA GLY A 676 71.69 31.72 24.54
C GLY A 676 71.28 30.29 24.89
N GLN A 677 70.54 30.09 26.00
CA GLN A 677 69.96 28.80 26.35
C GLN A 677 68.75 28.45 25.46
N SER A 678 67.90 29.42 25.12
CA SER A 678 66.79 29.24 24.17
C SER A 678 67.24 28.87 22.75
N GLN A 679 68.48 29.18 22.36
CA GLN A 679 69.05 28.75 21.08
C GLN A 679 69.48 27.27 21.05
N ARG A 680 69.58 26.57 22.19
CA ARG A 680 69.90 25.13 22.25
C ARG A 680 68.66 24.24 22.16
N ILE A 681 67.86 24.42 21.12
CA ILE A 681 66.84 23.43 20.72
C ILE A 681 67.53 22.37 19.84
N PRO A 682 67.37 21.05 20.07
CA PRO A 682 68.06 20.03 19.30
C PRO A 682 67.66 20.04 17.82
N LEU A 683 68.65 20.02 16.91
CA LEU A 683 68.45 19.60 15.52
C LEU A 683 68.37 18.07 15.43
N SER A 684 67.28 17.52 15.98
CA SER A 684 66.79 16.15 15.81
C SER A 684 65.34 16.12 16.34
N SER A 685 64.32 15.65 15.64
CA SER A 685 64.30 14.62 14.60
C SER A 685 63.13 14.79 13.62
N ASP A 686 63.41 14.61 12.33
CA ASP A 686 62.50 14.06 11.30
C ASP A 686 63.27 12.91 10.62
#